data_AF-A0A3D2UCW2-F1
#
_entry.id   AF-A0A3D2UCW2-F1
#
_cell.length_a   1.000
_cell.length_b   1.000
_cell.length_c   1.000
_cell.angle_alpha   90.00
_cell.angle_beta   90.00
_cell.angle_gamma   90.00
#
_symmetry.space_group_name_H-M   'P 1'
#
loop_
_entity.id
_entity.type
_entity.pdbx_description
1 polymer ?
#
loop_
_entity_poly.entity_id
_entity_poly.type
_entity_poly.pdbx_seq_one_letter_code
_entity_poly.pdbx_strand_id
1 'polypeptide(L)'
;PGRPLTPAIKMKGKPIAEVCGHFFSPANGIRYRARLELSGRPTNDIVAAVGGFAKTLDVNRVSAKRDEAQALLECLWVFEEHRVANQSLLLRVLEAEEEKIRAAAIRTLGHWGEKIPGWQKILVAGARDKSPLVRAEAVKASVSFERLAAAEAVFEVATRPTDPELTNVLNFARSQLSVDKIVQEAVASGKPLSKAAQSYVLRNASVADLLKLKPTEAVHEAILSRPNVPAANLKNSLVALASIRKTAPTGLLLDLIEERDTKSPAAGLAAIGPLLASQPEKDLAAVSDRIEKLAVSSKNDSVRRLAYVAWIASDGTGDDALLAASTSKTRLRDFLDAVPAITNAKLRGNLYNKVQPLTVELPTTLKSEQSGSALVQQGIKVDYFFPSGKNVAVETLAAMTPKESGIVPAIKKDVPQKKQNDRFALRFTGSIHVPKSGRYTFFTNSDDGSRIYVGKKLVVNNDGLHGMIEKSGAINLPAGAHPLIVTYFDNGGSDGLAVNWQGPGFGKRAIPSSALSVGGGETLHDVAIGALASIPGHDAQKVTDLAALVKAGRNRPSAIRALRGVSVKNWPATEIGPVVDNLVGYLSGMPASFRTGPAATDAIALARSLSARLKPDQAKALQLRLKNLDVRVIAIGTVPHRMIFDKENIAVQAGKPVEFRFTNTDNMPHNFAIGLPGSLEELGVLAEKTARDPDAMARHYIPKSDKVLLGSQLLQTGQTQALSFKAPTKPGVYPYVCTYPGHWRRMYGTLYVVANLDEYQANSKAYLAKAKLPVRDELLKNSTRGREWKLAELAPSIQQLSEGRAFMVGKQLFKVANCVACHKLNNEGQVFGPDLAKLGTLPTEKKKHSPQYILESILNPSKDIDKKFQSQVFVLDTGKVITGMVVKETPKTFEVVIDPQSKGRPTLIQKSSIDDQTASKTSIMPLGLLNKLSREEILDLIAYVYARGDKSNSLFAHEHEHGDKK
;
A
#
# COMPACT_ATOMS: atom_id res chain seq x y z
N PRO A 1 -2.05 -17.49 -39.72
CA PRO A 1 -1.65 -17.26 -41.13
C PRO A 1 -2.34 -18.27 -42.07
N GLY A 2 -3.05 -17.81 -43.12
CA GLY A 2 -3.64 -18.72 -44.11
C GLY A 2 -5.06 -18.42 -44.63
N ARG A 3 -5.66 -17.24 -44.38
CA ARG A 3 -6.91 -16.86 -45.08
C ARG A 3 -6.57 -16.25 -46.46
N PRO A 4 -7.15 -16.72 -47.57
CA PRO A 4 -6.93 -16.14 -48.89
C PRO A 4 -7.34 -14.66 -48.93
N LEU A 5 -6.56 -13.84 -49.64
CA LEU A 5 -6.86 -12.42 -49.84
C LEU A 5 -8.21 -12.28 -50.55
N THR A 6 -9.07 -11.40 -50.03
CA THR A 6 -10.38 -11.15 -50.64
C THR A 6 -10.19 -10.34 -51.93
N PRO A 7 -10.72 -10.79 -53.08
CA PRO A 7 -10.55 -10.09 -54.35
C PRO A 7 -11.07 -8.66 -54.29
N ALA A 8 -10.37 -7.73 -54.96
CA ALA A 8 -10.74 -6.33 -55.01
C ALA A 8 -11.99 -6.13 -55.89
N ILE A 9 -13.11 -5.73 -55.29
CA ILE A 9 -14.37 -5.45 -55.99
C ILE A 9 -14.41 -3.95 -56.36
N LYS A 10 -14.62 -3.63 -57.64
CA LYS A 10 -14.75 -2.25 -58.14
C LYS A 10 -16.22 -1.79 -58.05
N MET A 11 -16.51 -0.91 -57.10
CA MET A 11 -17.89 -0.42 -56.82
C MET A 11 -18.16 0.99 -57.36
N LYS A 12 -17.10 1.77 -57.65
CA LYS A 12 -17.22 3.14 -58.16
C LYS A 12 -17.99 3.18 -59.48
N GLY A 13 -19.05 3.98 -59.53
CA GLY A 13 -19.89 4.17 -60.72
C GLY A 13 -20.90 3.03 -61.00
N LYS A 14 -21.01 2.03 -60.12
CA LYS A 14 -22.03 0.97 -60.25
C LYS A 14 -23.43 1.45 -59.80
N PRO A 15 -24.53 0.85 -60.29
CA PRO A 15 -25.89 1.13 -59.81
C PRO A 15 -26.01 0.95 -58.28
N ILE A 16 -26.80 1.79 -57.61
CA ILE A 16 -26.95 1.77 -56.13
C ILE A 16 -27.40 0.38 -55.66
N ALA A 17 -28.34 -0.26 -56.36
CA ALA A 17 -28.82 -1.60 -56.03
C ALA A 17 -27.72 -2.68 -56.06
N GLU A 18 -26.77 -2.57 -57.02
CA GLU A 18 -25.61 -3.48 -57.10
C GLU A 18 -24.67 -3.26 -55.90
N VAL A 19 -24.44 -2.00 -55.52
CA VAL A 19 -23.60 -1.66 -54.36
C VAL A 19 -24.24 -2.14 -53.05
N CYS A 20 -25.55 -1.97 -52.87
CA CYS A 20 -26.30 -2.50 -51.72
C CYS A 20 -26.24 -4.04 -51.63
N GLY A 21 -26.13 -4.75 -52.76
CA GLY A 21 -25.95 -6.20 -52.79
C GLY A 21 -24.70 -6.67 -52.03
N HIS A 22 -23.68 -5.82 -51.91
CA HIS A 22 -22.47 -6.14 -51.15
C HIS A 22 -22.65 -6.11 -49.63
N PHE A 23 -23.77 -5.62 -49.11
CA PHE A 23 -24.07 -5.65 -47.68
C PHE A 23 -24.26 -7.07 -47.12
N PHE A 24 -24.56 -8.06 -47.97
CA PHE A 24 -24.61 -9.47 -47.56
C PHE A 24 -23.23 -10.14 -47.45
N SER A 25 -22.15 -9.43 -47.81
CA SER A 25 -20.81 -10.01 -47.80
C SER A 25 -20.38 -10.34 -46.36
N PRO A 26 -19.81 -11.54 -46.09
CA PRO A 26 -19.28 -11.86 -44.76
C PRO A 26 -18.02 -11.03 -44.41
N ALA A 27 -17.36 -10.46 -45.42
CA ALA A 27 -16.15 -9.65 -45.22
C ALA A 27 -16.49 -8.19 -44.88
N ASN A 28 -16.18 -7.77 -43.65
CA ASN A 28 -16.39 -6.39 -43.19
C ASN A 28 -15.77 -5.33 -44.12
N GLY A 29 -14.58 -5.60 -44.68
CA GLY A 29 -13.91 -4.68 -45.61
C GLY A 29 -14.68 -4.43 -46.91
N ILE A 30 -15.45 -5.40 -47.40
CA ILE A 30 -16.32 -5.23 -48.58
C ILE A 30 -17.51 -4.35 -48.21
N ARG A 31 -18.19 -4.64 -47.07
CA ARG A 31 -19.34 -3.86 -46.62
C ARG A 31 -18.97 -2.40 -46.33
N TYR A 32 -17.84 -2.18 -45.67
CA TYR A 32 -17.32 -0.84 -45.40
C TYR A 32 -17.06 -0.02 -46.67
N ARG A 33 -16.45 -0.63 -47.70
CA ARG A 33 -16.24 0.05 -48.99
C ARG A 33 -17.55 0.35 -49.72
N ALA A 34 -18.55 -0.53 -49.61
CA ALA A 34 -19.87 -0.28 -50.16
C ALA A 34 -20.53 0.93 -49.48
N ARG A 35 -20.44 1.04 -48.13
CA ARG A 35 -20.91 2.23 -47.40
C ARG A 35 -20.19 3.50 -47.83
N LEU A 36 -18.86 3.49 -47.87
CA LEU A 36 -18.06 4.64 -48.32
C LEU A 36 -18.43 5.11 -49.73
N GLU A 37 -18.64 4.18 -50.67
CA GLU A 37 -19.09 4.49 -52.03
C GLU A 37 -20.48 5.12 -52.05
N LEU A 38 -21.41 4.63 -51.23
CA LEU A 38 -22.77 5.19 -51.13
C LEU A 38 -22.76 6.57 -50.46
N SER A 39 -21.95 6.75 -49.42
CA SER A 39 -21.72 8.03 -48.73
C SER A 39 -21.25 9.16 -49.63
N GLY A 40 -20.51 8.84 -50.70
CA GLY A 40 -20.02 9.82 -51.67
C GLY A 40 -21.06 10.28 -52.70
N ARG A 41 -22.29 9.76 -52.67
CA ARG A 41 -23.34 10.03 -53.67
C ARG A 41 -24.35 11.07 -53.18
N PRO A 42 -25.19 11.65 -54.06
CA PRO A 42 -26.21 12.61 -53.65
C PRO A 42 -27.20 12.02 -52.65
N THR A 43 -27.44 12.71 -51.53
CA THR A 43 -28.27 12.23 -50.42
C THR A 43 -29.68 11.82 -50.84
N ASN A 44 -30.32 12.57 -51.75
CA ASN A 44 -31.70 12.28 -52.17
C ASN A 44 -31.82 10.93 -52.89
N ASP A 45 -30.85 10.61 -53.75
CA ASP A 45 -30.82 9.34 -54.49
C ASP A 45 -30.59 8.15 -53.54
N ILE A 46 -29.75 8.36 -52.53
CA ILE A 46 -29.41 7.34 -51.53
C ILE A 46 -30.57 7.09 -50.58
N VAL A 47 -31.22 8.12 -50.07
CA VAL A 47 -32.38 7.98 -49.17
C VAL A 47 -33.50 7.18 -49.86
N ALA A 48 -33.79 7.48 -51.13
CA ALA A 48 -34.79 6.76 -51.89
C ALA A 48 -34.38 5.31 -52.20
N ALA A 49 -33.19 5.10 -52.76
CA ALA A 49 -32.75 3.79 -53.23
C ALA A 49 -32.37 2.83 -52.09
N VAL A 50 -31.60 3.29 -51.10
CA VAL A 50 -31.23 2.48 -49.92
C VAL A 50 -32.43 2.26 -49.01
N GLY A 51 -33.31 3.26 -48.87
CA GLY A 51 -34.58 3.11 -48.18
C GLY A 51 -35.50 2.07 -48.85
N GLY A 52 -35.57 2.08 -50.19
CA GLY A 52 -36.28 1.08 -50.97
C GLY A 52 -35.68 -0.32 -50.78
N PHE A 53 -34.35 -0.46 -50.86
CA PHE A 53 -33.66 -1.72 -50.61
C PHE A 53 -33.92 -2.25 -49.19
N ALA A 54 -33.81 -1.41 -48.17
CA ALA A 54 -34.05 -1.78 -46.77
C ALA A 54 -35.50 -2.25 -46.51
N LYS A 55 -36.50 -1.81 -47.30
CA LYS A 55 -37.88 -2.32 -47.20
C LYS A 55 -38.02 -3.77 -47.67
N THR A 56 -37.11 -4.27 -48.50
CA THR A 56 -37.14 -5.66 -49.00
C THR A 56 -36.52 -6.67 -48.05
N LEU A 57 -35.85 -6.21 -46.99
CA LEU A 57 -35.13 -7.04 -46.04
C LEU A 57 -35.99 -7.37 -44.82
N ASP A 58 -35.80 -8.54 -44.24
CA ASP A 58 -36.42 -8.97 -43.00
C ASP A 58 -35.34 -9.27 -41.95
N VAL A 59 -35.38 -8.54 -40.84
CA VAL A 59 -34.37 -8.62 -39.77
C VAL A 59 -34.34 -9.98 -39.08
N ASN A 60 -35.44 -10.73 -39.13
CA ASN A 60 -35.57 -12.04 -38.50
C ASN A 60 -35.43 -13.19 -39.51
N ARG A 61 -35.12 -12.90 -40.78
CA ARG A 61 -34.94 -13.95 -41.78
C ARG A 61 -33.64 -14.71 -41.54
N VAL A 62 -33.79 -15.99 -41.21
CA VAL A 62 -32.66 -16.92 -41.06
C VAL A 62 -32.26 -17.46 -42.44
N SER A 63 -31.06 -17.12 -42.91
CA SER A 63 -30.49 -17.68 -44.14
C SER A 63 -28.99 -17.89 -44.02
N ALA A 64 -28.52 -19.09 -44.34
CA ALA A 64 -27.09 -19.43 -44.35
C ALA A 64 -26.28 -18.69 -45.43
N LYS A 65 -26.94 -18.07 -46.42
CA LYS A 65 -26.31 -17.39 -47.56
C LYS A 65 -26.50 -15.87 -47.56
N ARG A 66 -27.42 -15.34 -46.76
CA ARG A 66 -27.73 -13.89 -46.70
C ARG A 66 -28.02 -13.48 -45.27
N ASP A 67 -27.17 -12.62 -44.73
CA ASP A 67 -27.38 -11.98 -43.45
C ASP A 67 -28.17 -10.68 -43.63
N GLU A 68 -29.50 -10.79 -43.57
CA GLU A 68 -30.41 -9.65 -43.79
C GLU A 68 -30.40 -8.68 -42.62
N ALA A 69 -30.16 -9.15 -41.40
CA ALA A 69 -30.01 -8.30 -40.22
C ALA A 69 -28.75 -7.42 -40.33
N GLN A 70 -27.61 -8.00 -40.72
CA GLN A 70 -26.39 -7.23 -40.98
C GLN A 70 -26.60 -6.25 -42.14
N ALA A 71 -27.26 -6.66 -43.23
CA ALA A 71 -27.52 -5.76 -44.35
C ALA A 71 -28.45 -4.59 -43.99
N LEU A 72 -29.44 -4.81 -43.11
CA LEU A 72 -30.27 -3.74 -42.55
C LEU A 72 -29.46 -2.77 -41.69
N LEU A 73 -28.51 -3.27 -40.89
CA LEU A 73 -27.58 -2.43 -40.15
C LEU A 73 -26.68 -1.60 -41.08
N GLU A 74 -26.21 -2.19 -42.18
CA GLU A 74 -25.45 -1.44 -43.18
C GLU A 74 -26.26 -0.30 -43.80
N CYS A 75 -27.54 -0.55 -44.08
CA CYS A 75 -28.46 0.51 -44.53
C CYS A 75 -28.60 1.60 -43.47
N LEU A 76 -28.76 1.23 -42.20
CA LEU A 76 -28.89 2.18 -41.09
C LEU A 76 -27.66 3.10 -41.01
N TRP A 77 -26.45 2.55 -41.14
CA TRP A 77 -25.22 3.34 -41.13
C TRP A 77 -25.06 4.24 -42.37
N VAL A 78 -25.56 3.85 -43.54
CA VAL A 78 -25.60 4.78 -44.68
C VAL A 78 -26.48 6.00 -44.36
N PHE A 79 -27.66 5.80 -43.77
CA PHE A 79 -28.50 6.92 -43.32
C PHE A 79 -27.79 7.78 -42.26
N GLU A 80 -27.05 7.15 -41.35
CA GLU A 80 -26.22 7.85 -40.36
C GLU A 80 -25.13 8.71 -41.01
N GLU A 81 -24.39 8.18 -41.98
CA GLU A 81 -23.32 8.88 -42.70
C GLU A 81 -23.87 10.09 -43.51
N HIS A 82 -25.07 9.97 -44.07
CA HIS A 82 -25.78 11.08 -44.72
C HIS A 82 -26.45 12.06 -43.75
N ARG A 83 -26.36 11.83 -42.43
CA ARG A 83 -26.98 12.64 -41.36
C ARG A 83 -28.52 12.72 -41.47
N VAL A 84 -29.16 11.71 -42.04
CA VAL A 84 -30.62 11.61 -42.19
C VAL A 84 -31.16 10.61 -41.17
N ALA A 85 -31.86 11.10 -40.15
CA ALA A 85 -32.46 10.26 -39.12
C ALA A 85 -33.61 9.41 -39.70
N ASN A 86 -33.59 8.10 -39.47
CA ASN A 86 -34.62 7.17 -39.95
C ASN A 86 -35.09 6.26 -38.80
N GLN A 87 -36.14 6.70 -38.11
CA GLN A 87 -36.69 5.99 -36.96
C GLN A 87 -37.24 4.60 -37.31
N SER A 88 -37.94 4.48 -38.43
CA SER A 88 -38.54 3.19 -38.84
C SER A 88 -37.47 2.13 -39.08
N LEU A 89 -36.37 2.51 -39.74
CA LEU A 89 -35.24 1.61 -39.96
C LEU A 89 -34.54 1.26 -38.65
N LEU A 90 -34.31 2.23 -37.78
CA LEU A 90 -33.70 2.02 -36.46
C LEU A 90 -34.49 1.01 -35.62
N LEU A 91 -35.82 1.17 -35.53
CA LEU A 91 -36.68 0.27 -34.77
C LEU A 91 -36.63 -1.16 -35.31
N ARG A 92 -36.60 -1.32 -36.63
CA ARG A 92 -36.46 -2.65 -37.26
C ARG A 92 -35.11 -3.30 -36.95
N VAL A 93 -34.00 -2.56 -36.99
CA VAL A 93 -32.67 -3.11 -36.66
C VAL A 93 -32.58 -3.52 -35.18
N LEU A 94 -33.29 -2.83 -34.29
CA LEU A 94 -33.36 -3.17 -32.87
C LEU A 94 -34.09 -4.49 -32.57
N GLU A 95 -34.85 -5.04 -33.52
CA GLU A 95 -35.54 -6.33 -33.39
C GLU A 95 -34.61 -7.53 -33.66
N ALA A 96 -33.38 -7.30 -34.17
CA ALA A 96 -32.46 -8.37 -34.53
C ALA A 96 -32.12 -9.32 -33.37
N GLU A 97 -32.05 -10.63 -33.64
CA GLU A 97 -31.63 -11.61 -32.63
C GLU A 97 -30.17 -11.43 -32.18
N GLU A 98 -29.28 -11.02 -33.10
CA GLU A 98 -27.86 -10.82 -32.82
C GLU A 98 -27.63 -9.54 -32.00
N GLU A 99 -27.01 -9.70 -30.84
CA GLU A 99 -26.74 -8.62 -29.90
C GLU A 99 -25.83 -7.52 -30.44
N LYS A 100 -24.87 -7.85 -31.33
CA LYS A 100 -23.96 -6.88 -31.94
C LYS A 100 -24.70 -5.91 -32.85
N ILE A 101 -25.75 -6.39 -33.53
CA ILE A 101 -26.58 -5.60 -34.43
C ILE A 101 -27.44 -4.63 -33.62
N ARG A 102 -28.11 -5.12 -32.57
CA ARG A 102 -28.88 -4.26 -31.65
C ARG A 102 -27.98 -3.20 -30.98
N ALA A 103 -26.79 -3.59 -30.54
CA ALA A 103 -25.83 -2.68 -29.91
C ALA A 103 -25.38 -1.57 -30.86
N ALA A 104 -25.11 -1.90 -32.13
CA ALA A 104 -24.79 -0.92 -33.15
C ALA A 104 -25.96 0.04 -33.44
N ALA A 105 -27.20 -0.45 -33.43
CA ALA A 105 -28.38 0.39 -33.60
C ALA A 105 -28.55 1.40 -32.44
N ILE A 106 -28.31 0.97 -31.19
CA ILE A 106 -28.30 1.86 -30.03
C ILE A 106 -27.20 2.92 -30.13
N ARG A 107 -26.04 2.58 -30.69
CA ARG A 107 -24.99 3.58 -30.98
C ARG A 107 -25.46 4.63 -31.98
N THR A 108 -26.11 4.21 -33.07
CA THR A 108 -26.71 5.13 -34.06
C THR A 108 -27.76 6.03 -33.42
N LEU A 109 -28.59 5.52 -32.50
CA LEU A 109 -29.50 6.35 -31.71
C LEU A 109 -28.74 7.45 -30.96
N GLY A 110 -27.60 7.13 -30.33
CA GLY A 110 -26.73 8.11 -29.67
C GLY A 110 -26.21 9.20 -30.61
N HIS A 111 -25.89 8.86 -31.87
CA HIS A 111 -25.42 9.83 -32.87
C HIS A 111 -26.55 10.73 -33.41
N TRP A 112 -27.76 10.20 -33.56
CA TRP A 112 -28.91 10.99 -34.01
C TRP A 112 -29.53 11.85 -32.91
N GLY A 113 -29.31 11.47 -31.65
CA GLY A 113 -29.74 12.25 -30.50
C GLY A 113 -31.25 12.47 -30.49
N GLU A 114 -31.67 13.68 -30.11
CA GLU A 114 -33.09 14.02 -29.91
C GLU A 114 -33.92 14.12 -31.20
N LYS A 115 -33.28 13.94 -32.37
CA LYS A 115 -33.96 13.93 -33.67
C LYS A 115 -34.89 12.72 -33.86
N ILE A 116 -34.80 11.70 -33.01
CA ILE A 116 -35.69 10.53 -33.02
C ILE A 116 -36.83 10.72 -32.01
N PRO A 117 -38.09 10.90 -32.46
CA PRO A 117 -39.23 11.00 -31.54
C PRO A 117 -39.33 9.79 -30.60
N GLY A 118 -39.45 10.04 -29.30
CA GLY A 118 -39.55 8.98 -28.30
C GLY A 118 -38.25 8.22 -28.02
N TRP A 119 -37.10 8.79 -28.38
CA TRP A 119 -35.76 8.23 -28.13
C TRP A 119 -35.55 7.74 -26.68
N GLN A 120 -36.17 8.38 -25.68
CA GLN A 120 -36.04 8.02 -24.27
C GLN A 120 -36.50 6.57 -24.02
N LYS A 121 -37.62 6.17 -24.63
CA LYS A 121 -38.16 4.81 -24.49
C LYS A 121 -37.23 3.78 -25.14
N ILE A 122 -36.63 4.12 -26.28
CA ILE A 122 -35.71 3.27 -27.02
C ILE A 122 -34.41 3.08 -26.22
N LEU A 123 -33.86 4.16 -25.67
CA LEU A 123 -32.66 4.14 -24.84
C LEU A 123 -32.85 3.28 -23.57
N VAL A 124 -33.97 3.48 -22.87
CA VAL A 124 -34.33 2.69 -21.68
C VAL A 124 -34.56 1.22 -22.04
N ALA A 125 -35.18 0.92 -23.19
CA ALA A 125 -35.31 -0.46 -23.66
C ALA A 125 -33.94 -1.12 -23.91
N GLY A 126 -33.00 -0.40 -24.53
CA GLY A 126 -31.61 -0.86 -24.69
C GLY A 126 -30.88 -1.09 -23.36
N ALA A 127 -31.11 -0.23 -22.37
CA ALA A 127 -30.60 -0.41 -21.00
C ALA A 127 -31.18 -1.64 -20.29
N ARG A 128 -32.34 -2.14 -20.74
CA ARG A 128 -33.01 -3.34 -20.22
C ARG A 128 -32.74 -4.60 -21.04
N ASP A 129 -31.96 -4.51 -22.12
CA ASP A 129 -31.67 -5.65 -23.01
C ASP A 129 -30.99 -6.81 -22.26
N LYS A 130 -31.25 -8.04 -22.69
CA LYS A 130 -30.65 -9.26 -22.13
C LYS A 130 -29.12 -9.30 -22.28
N SER A 131 -28.60 -8.71 -23.35
CA SER A 131 -27.17 -8.66 -23.66
C SER A 131 -26.44 -7.55 -22.89
N PRO A 132 -25.34 -7.85 -22.18
CA PRO A 132 -24.47 -6.84 -21.59
C PRO A 132 -23.91 -5.84 -22.62
N LEU A 133 -23.66 -6.28 -23.86
CA LEU A 133 -23.13 -5.43 -24.93
C LEU A 133 -24.12 -4.33 -25.33
N VAL A 134 -25.40 -4.68 -25.47
CA VAL A 134 -26.46 -3.72 -25.81
C VAL A 134 -26.67 -2.74 -24.66
N ARG A 135 -26.66 -3.21 -23.41
CA ARG A 135 -26.70 -2.36 -22.22
C ARG A 135 -25.52 -1.39 -22.15
N ALA A 136 -24.32 -1.84 -22.53
CA ALA A 136 -23.14 -0.99 -22.57
C ALA A 136 -23.30 0.15 -23.59
N GLU A 137 -23.76 -0.16 -24.80
CA GLU A 137 -23.99 0.88 -25.80
C GLU A 137 -25.12 1.84 -25.39
N ALA A 138 -26.16 1.36 -24.70
CA ALA A 138 -27.21 2.24 -24.16
C ALA A 138 -26.66 3.24 -23.12
N VAL A 139 -25.76 2.79 -22.25
CA VAL A 139 -25.09 3.67 -21.26
C VAL A 139 -24.08 4.61 -21.92
N LYS A 140 -23.40 4.19 -22.99
CA LYS A 140 -22.54 5.10 -23.77
C LYS A 140 -23.38 6.15 -24.47
N ALA A 141 -24.45 5.74 -25.15
CA ALA A 141 -25.35 6.65 -25.85
C ALA A 141 -26.01 7.64 -24.87
N SER A 142 -26.33 7.22 -23.65
CA SER A 142 -27.01 8.06 -22.66
C SER A 142 -26.25 9.34 -22.32
N VAL A 143 -24.92 9.37 -22.41
CA VAL A 143 -24.12 10.57 -22.11
C VAL A 143 -24.33 11.71 -23.12
N SER A 144 -24.92 11.40 -24.28
CA SER A 144 -25.19 12.37 -25.36
C SER A 144 -26.57 13.04 -25.24
N PHE A 145 -27.37 12.74 -24.21
CA PHE A 145 -28.75 13.21 -24.06
C PHE A 145 -29.01 14.04 -22.79
N GLU A 146 -30.14 14.75 -22.75
CA GLU A 146 -30.59 15.54 -21.60
C GLU A 146 -30.84 14.72 -20.29
N ARG A 147 -30.74 15.44 -19.17
CA ARG A 147 -30.29 14.96 -17.84
C ARG A 147 -31.07 13.79 -17.22
N LEU A 148 -32.40 13.76 -17.26
CA LEU A 148 -33.16 12.73 -16.52
C LEU A 148 -33.23 11.38 -17.24
N ALA A 149 -33.49 11.40 -18.55
CA ALA A 149 -33.57 10.17 -19.35
C ALA A 149 -32.18 9.52 -19.52
N ALA A 150 -31.12 10.34 -19.57
CA ALA A 150 -29.74 9.87 -19.54
C ALA A 150 -29.42 9.11 -18.24
N ALA A 151 -29.85 9.64 -17.09
CA ALA A 151 -29.66 8.97 -15.79
C ALA A 151 -30.47 7.68 -15.66
N GLU A 152 -31.67 7.62 -16.23
CA GLU A 152 -32.53 6.42 -16.18
C GLU A 152 -31.86 5.20 -16.82
N ALA A 153 -31.18 5.38 -17.96
CA ALA A 153 -30.40 4.30 -18.57
C ALA A 153 -29.29 3.79 -17.63
N VAL A 154 -28.60 4.69 -16.93
CA VAL A 154 -27.58 4.33 -15.93
C VAL A 154 -28.19 3.57 -14.75
N PHE A 155 -29.35 4.00 -14.25
CA PHE A 155 -30.05 3.31 -13.15
C PHE A 155 -30.50 1.91 -13.52
N GLU A 156 -31.08 1.74 -14.71
CA GLU A 156 -31.52 0.44 -15.21
C GLU A 156 -30.33 -0.52 -15.37
N VAL A 157 -29.22 -0.08 -15.94
CA VAL A 157 -28.05 -0.96 -16.07
C VAL A 157 -27.41 -1.27 -14.71
N ALA A 158 -27.27 -0.28 -13.82
CA ALA A 158 -26.64 -0.45 -12.50
C ALA A 158 -27.42 -1.36 -11.53
N THR A 159 -28.69 -1.65 -11.83
CA THR A 159 -29.53 -2.54 -11.02
C THR A 159 -29.58 -3.98 -11.56
N ARG A 160 -28.87 -4.27 -12.66
CA ARG A 160 -28.82 -5.57 -13.34
C ARG A 160 -27.42 -6.20 -13.27
N PRO A 161 -27.27 -7.51 -13.58
CA PRO A 161 -25.96 -8.16 -13.65
C PRO A 161 -25.02 -7.44 -14.64
N THR A 162 -23.78 -7.20 -14.20
CA THR A 162 -22.74 -6.56 -15.01
C THR A 162 -21.54 -7.48 -15.21
N ASP A 163 -20.85 -7.31 -16.34
CA ASP A 163 -19.50 -7.84 -16.58
C ASP A 163 -18.45 -6.72 -16.33
N PRO A 164 -17.15 -7.03 -16.36
CA PRO A 164 -16.10 -6.02 -16.15
C PRO A 164 -16.16 -4.83 -17.12
N GLU A 165 -16.49 -5.07 -18.38
CA GLU A 165 -16.55 -4.03 -19.41
C GLU A 165 -17.74 -3.09 -19.18
N LEU A 166 -18.92 -3.64 -18.91
CA LEU A 166 -20.11 -2.88 -18.56
C LEU A 166 -19.90 -2.07 -17.27
N THR A 167 -19.10 -2.60 -16.33
CA THR A 167 -18.71 -1.88 -15.12
C THR A 167 -17.84 -0.66 -15.44
N ASN A 168 -16.88 -0.79 -16.36
CA ASN A 168 -16.06 0.33 -16.84
C ASN A 168 -16.92 1.39 -17.54
N VAL A 169 -17.86 0.96 -18.38
CA VAL A 169 -18.79 1.86 -19.09
C VAL A 169 -19.71 2.61 -18.12
N LEU A 170 -20.21 1.96 -17.07
CA LEU A 170 -20.97 2.62 -16.00
C LEU A 170 -20.14 3.68 -15.28
N ASN A 171 -18.87 3.39 -14.99
CA ASN A 171 -17.98 4.36 -14.35
C ASN A 171 -17.71 5.57 -15.25
N PHE A 172 -17.48 5.34 -16.54
CA PHE A 172 -17.36 6.41 -17.53
C PHE A 172 -18.63 7.28 -17.58
N ALA A 173 -19.82 6.67 -17.71
CA ALA A 173 -21.06 7.43 -17.76
C ALA A 173 -21.31 8.23 -16.47
N ARG A 174 -20.95 7.69 -15.29
CA ARG A 174 -21.02 8.41 -14.01
C ARG A 174 -20.02 9.56 -13.89
N SER A 175 -18.88 9.52 -14.60
CA SER A 175 -17.97 10.67 -14.61
C SER A 175 -18.49 11.81 -15.49
N GLN A 176 -19.32 11.49 -16.49
CA GLN A 176 -19.91 12.48 -17.40
C GLN A 176 -21.25 13.02 -16.87
N LEU A 177 -22.05 12.17 -16.22
CA LEU A 177 -23.36 12.51 -15.67
C LEU A 177 -23.25 12.74 -14.16
N SER A 178 -23.62 13.91 -13.66
CA SER A 178 -23.77 14.14 -12.21
C SER A 178 -25.04 13.48 -11.71
N VAL A 179 -25.02 12.14 -11.64
CA VAL A 179 -26.17 11.28 -11.29
C VAL A 179 -26.77 11.68 -9.94
N ASP A 180 -25.94 12.02 -8.97
CA ASP A 180 -26.37 12.44 -7.64
C ASP A 180 -27.13 13.78 -7.68
N LYS A 181 -26.66 14.73 -8.50
CA LYS A 181 -27.35 16.01 -8.71
C LYS A 181 -28.70 15.80 -9.39
N ILE A 182 -28.79 14.87 -10.34
CA ILE A 182 -30.04 14.55 -11.05
C ILE A 182 -31.07 13.93 -10.10
N VAL A 183 -30.63 13.05 -9.19
CA VAL A 183 -31.49 12.53 -8.11
C VAL A 183 -31.95 13.66 -7.20
N GLN A 184 -31.06 14.55 -6.77
CA GLN A 184 -31.39 15.68 -5.91
C GLN A 184 -32.39 16.63 -6.58
N GLU A 185 -32.22 16.95 -7.86
CA GLU A 185 -33.13 17.79 -8.66
C GLU A 185 -34.50 17.11 -8.85
N ALA A 186 -34.54 15.79 -9.09
CA ALA A 186 -35.79 15.04 -9.20
C ALA A 186 -36.58 15.03 -7.87
N VAL A 187 -35.88 14.85 -6.75
CA VAL A 187 -36.47 14.91 -5.40
C VAL A 187 -36.94 16.34 -5.08
N ALA A 188 -36.14 17.37 -5.36
CA ALA A 188 -36.48 18.76 -5.10
C ALA A 188 -37.65 19.27 -5.95
N SER A 189 -37.81 18.76 -7.17
CA SER A 189 -38.92 19.11 -8.08
C SER A 189 -40.21 18.32 -7.83
N GLY A 190 -40.24 17.42 -6.85
CA GLY A 190 -41.41 16.59 -6.52
C GLY A 190 -41.74 15.53 -7.58
N LYS A 191 -40.85 15.27 -8.55
CA LYS A 191 -41.06 14.23 -9.55
C LYS A 191 -40.81 12.84 -8.94
N PRO A 192 -41.73 11.87 -9.09
CA PRO A 192 -41.52 10.53 -8.55
C PRO A 192 -40.35 9.83 -9.26
N LEU A 193 -39.42 9.29 -8.48
CA LEU A 193 -38.30 8.49 -8.99
C LEU A 193 -38.80 7.15 -9.54
N SER A 194 -38.19 6.66 -10.62
CA SER A 194 -38.43 5.32 -11.14
C SER A 194 -38.01 4.24 -10.13
N LYS A 195 -38.50 3.00 -10.28
CA LYS A 195 -38.08 1.87 -9.42
C LYS A 195 -36.57 1.60 -9.51
N ALA A 196 -35.98 1.77 -10.70
CA ALA A 196 -34.55 1.62 -10.91
C ALA A 196 -33.78 2.75 -10.22
N ALA A 197 -34.23 4.01 -10.32
CA ALA A 197 -33.65 5.15 -9.62
C ALA A 197 -33.73 4.97 -8.10
N GLN A 198 -34.89 4.57 -7.55
CA GLN A 198 -35.04 4.28 -6.12
C GLN A 198 -34.08 3.19 -5.65
N SER A 199 -34.01 2.07 -6.39
CA SER A 199 -33.09 0.96 -6.09
C SER A 199 -31.62 1.40 -6.16
N TYR A 200 -31.29 2.24 -7.13
CA TYR A 200 -29.96 2.81 -7.29
C TYR A 200 -29.59 3.72 -6.11
N VAL A 201 -30.48 4.63 -5.72
CA VAL A 201 -30.28 5.52 -4.57
C VAL A 201 -30.09 4.71 -3.30
N LEU A 202 -30.96 3.74 -3.03
CA LEU A 202 -30.83 2.87 -1.87
C LEU A 202 -29.52 2.07 -1.87
N ARG A 203 -29.01 1.67 -3.03
CA ARG A 203 -27.76 0.90 -3.16
C ARG A 203 -26.49 1.74 -3.04
N ASN A 204 -26.53 3.03 -3.35
CA ASN A 204 -25.33 3.88 -3.44
C ASN A 204 -25.30 5.05 -2.45
N ALA A 205 -26.43 5.46 -1.89
CA ALA A 205 -26.50 6.57 -0.95
C ALA A 205 -25.69 6.28 0.33
N SER A 206 -25.10 7.35 0.85
CA SER A 206 -24.43 7.34 2.15
C SER A 206 -25.45 7.08 3.27
N VAL A 207 -24.99 6.59 4.42
CA VAL A 207 -25.86 6.41 5.61
C VAL A 207 -26.51 7.73 6.01
N ALA A 208 -25.78 8.84 5.90
CA ALA A 208 -26.30 10.17 6.22
C ALA A 208 -27.43 10.60 5.28
N ASP A 209 -27.38 10.21 4.01
CA ASP A 209 -28.43 10.55 3.05
C ASP A 209 -29.63 9.60 3.16
N LEU A 210 -29.39 8.31 3.42
CA LEU A 210 -30.46 7.35 3.70
C LEU A 210 -31.33 7.79 4.89
N LEU A 211 -30.72 8.36 5.93
CA LEU A 211 -31.44 8.87 7.11
C LEU A 211 -32.30 10.11 6.83
N LYS A 212 -32.07 10.81 5.71
CA LYS A 212 -32.90 11.95 5.27
C LYS A 212 -34.10 11.51 4.43
N LEU A 213 -34.10 10.28 3.91
CA LEU A 213 -35.19 9.75 3.10
C LEU A 213 -36.38 9.37 3.98
N LYS A 214 -37.57 9.29 3.37
CA LYS A 214 -38.77 8.77 4.04
C LYS A 214 -38.47 7.36 4.61
N PRO A 215 -38.73 7.10 5.90
CA PRO A 215 -38.37 5.85 6.58
C PRO A 215 -39.27 4.70 6.12
N THR A 216 -38.97 4.16 4.95
CA THR A 216 -39.65 3.01 4.36
C THR A 216 -38.90 1.73 4.69
N GLU A 217 -39.55 0.58 4.48
CA GLU A 217 -38.94 -0.74 4.62
C GLU A 217 -37.57 -0.83 3.93
N ALA A 218 -37.52 -0.42 2.64
CA ALA A 218 -36.33 -0.49 1.81
C ALA A 218 -35.19 0.45 2.28
N VAL A 219 -35.53 1.59 2.93
CA VAL A 219 -34.53 2.50 3.52
C VAL A 219 -33.89 1.86 4.75
N HIS A 220 -34.69 1.24 5.63
CA HIS A 220 -34.15 0.56 6.81
C HIS A 220 -33.31 -0.66 6.44
N GLU A 221 -33.74 -1.45 5.46
CA GLU A 221 -32.93 -2.54 4.91
C GLU A 221 -31.59 -2.05 4.34
N ALA A 222 -31.63 -0.96 3.56
CA ALA A 222 -30.43 -0.35 3.00
C ALA A 222 -29.46 0.06 4.12
N ILE A 223 -29.94 0.73 5.18
CA ILE A 223 -29.11 1.12 6.33
C ILE A 223 -28.51 -0.13 7.00
N LEU A 224 -29.32 -1.15 7.29
CA LEU A 224 -28.88 -2.39 7.95
C LEU A 224 -27.89 -3.20 7.10
N SER A 225 -27.81 -2.96 5.79
CA SER A 225 -26.87 -3.64 4.88
C SER A 225 -25.50 -2.95 4.79
N ARG A 226 -25.37 -1.70 5.27
CA ARG A 226 -24.15 -0.90 5.09
C ARG A 226 -23.04 -1.29 6.06
N PRO A 227 -21.77 -1.26 5.61
CA PRO A 227 -20.64 -1.34 6.53
C PRO A 227 -20.48 -0.06 7.35
N ASN A 228 -19.92 -0.15 8.57
CA ASN A 228 -19.53 0.98 9.41
C ASN A 228 -20.65 1.97 9.79
N VAL A 229 -21.88 1.46 9.97
CA VAL A 229 -23.01 2.27 10.45
C VAL A 229 -22.88 2.44 11.96
N PRO A 230 -23.10 3.65 12.52
CA PRO A 230 -23.16 3.84 13.97
C PRO A 230 -24.20 2.94 14.63
N ALA A 231 -23.87 2.33 15.78
CA ALA A 231 -24.71 1.34 16.45
C ALA A 231 -26.14 1.85 16.75
N ALA A 232 -26.30 3.13 17.12
CA ALA A 232 -27.60 3.75 17.34
C ALA A 232 -28.49 3.73 16.09
N ASN A 233 -27.92 4.02 14.91
CA ASN A 233 -28.67 4.05 13.65
C ASN A 233 -29.09 2.65 13.19
N LEU A 234 -28.24 1.64 13.44
CA LEU A 234 -28.59 0.24 13.19
C LEU A 234 -29.72 -0.21 14.11
N LYS A 235 -29.63 0.09 15.41
CA LYS A 235 -30.68 -0.25 16.39
C LYS A 235 -32.01 0.39 16.02
N ASN A 236 -32.02 1.69 15.71
CA ASN A 236 -33.23 2.41 15.32
C ASN A 236 -33.83 1.85 14.02
N SER A 237 -33.01 1.52 13.02
CA SER A 237 -33.48 0.94 11.77
C SER A 237 -34.02 -0.47 11.94
N LEU A 238 -33.41 -1.29 12.81
CA LEU A 238 -33.91 -2.62 13.15
C LEU A 238 -35.28 -2.55 13.83
N VAL A 239 -35.44 -1.68 14.83
CA VAL A 239 -36.72 -1.50 15.53
C VAL A 239 -37.81 -0.98 14.60
N ALA A 240 -37.49 0.01 13.75
CA ALA A 240 -38.43 0.54 12.77
C ALA A 240 -38.85 -0.52 11.74
N LEU A 241 -37.89 -1.29 11.20
CA LEU A 241 -38.17 -2.36 10.26
C LEU A 241 -39.00 -3.48 10.90
N ALA A 242 -38.69 -3.86 12.15
CA ALA A 242 -39.43 -4.83 12.92
C ALA A 242 -40.90 -4.39 13.14
N SER A 243 -41.12 -3.11 13.42
CA SER A 243 -42.46 -2.52 13.53
C SER A 243 -43.22 -2.56 12.21
N ILE A 244 -42.58 -2.16 11.09
CA ILE A 244 -43.18 -2.22 9.75
C ILE A 244 -43.59 -3.64 9.38
N ARG A 245 -42.73 -4.63 9.68
CA ARG A 245 -42.96 -6.05 9.39
C ARG A 245 -43.81 -6.78 10.42
N LYS A 246 -44.14 -6.14 11.55
CA LYS A 246 -44.85 -6.74 12.69
C LYS A 246 -44.15 -8.00 13.22
N THR A 247 -42.82 -7.97 13.29
CA THR A 247 -41.97 -9.06 13.79
C THR A 247 -41.17 -8.62 15.01
N ALA A 248 -40.71 -9.55 15.86
CA ALA A 248 -39.78 -9.24 16.93
C ALA A 248 -38.40 -8.81 16.37
N PRO A 249 -37.74 -7.78 16.93
CA PRO A 249 -36.42 -7.32 16.46
C PRO A 249 -35.36 -8.42 16.42
N THR A 250 -35.30 -9.29 17.44
CA THR A 250 -34.35 -10.41 17.51
C THR A 250 -34.58 -11.44 16.41
N GLY A 251 -35.84 -11.79 16.14
CA GLY A 251 -36.21 -12.72 15.06
C GLY A 251 -35.84 -12.16 13.69
N LEU A 252 -36.23 -10.89 13.42
CA LEU A 252 -35.87 -10.20 12.17
C LEU A 252 -34.35 -10.10 11.99
N LEU A 253 -33.61 -9.86 13.07
CA LEU A 253 -32.15 -9.78 13.02
C LEU A 253 -31.53 -11.13 12.63
N LEU A 254 -32.04 -12.24 13.16
CA LEU A 254 -31.62 -13.57 12.75
C LEU A 254 -31.98 -13.87 11.29
N ASP A 255 -33.18 -13.49 10.84
CA ASP A 255 -33.58 -13.66 9.43
C ASP A 255 -32.59 -12.94 8.49
N LEU A 256 -32.20 -11.70 8.84
CA LEU A 256 -31.21 -10.93 8.09
C LEU A 256 -29.81 -11.58 8.12
N ILE A 257 -29.41 -12.17 9.25
CA ILE A 257 -28.12 -12.86 9.38
C ILE A 257 -28.11 -14.14 8.54
N GLU A 258 -29.16 -14.96 8.64
CA GLU A 258 -29.33 -16.21 7.90
C GLU A 258 -29.39 -15.96 6.39
N GLU A 259 -30.16 -14.97 5.94
CA GLU A 259 -30.24 -14.58 4.53
C GLU A 259 -28.84 -14.19 4.00
N ARG A 260 -28.08 -13.41 4.78
CA ARG A 260 -26.74 -12.95 4.39
C ARG A 260 -25.68 -14.02 4.47
N ASP A 261 -25.84 -15.03 5.33
CA ASP A 261 -24.91 -16.16 5.44
C ASP A 261 -24.88 -16.99 4.15
N THR A 262 -26.00 -17.04 3.42
CA THR A 262 -26.08 -17.74 2.13
C THR A 262 -25.48 -16.95 0.96
N LYS A 263 -25.25 -15.64 1.09
CA LYS A 263 -24.76 -14.76 0.03
C LYS A 263 -23.25 -14.52 0.14
N SER A 264 -22.51 -14.66 -0.97
CA SER A 264 -21.06 -14.41 -1.01
C SER A 264 -20.72 -13.17 -1.86
N PRO A 265 -20.03 -12.15 -1.32
CA PRO A 265 -19.57 -12.01 0.07
C PRO A 265 -20.71 -11.60 1.01
N ALA A 266 -20.63 -12.03 2.27
CA ALA A 266 -21.64 -11.74 3.29
C ALA A 266 -21.50 -10.30 3.82
N ALA A 267 -21.89 -9.32 2.98
CA ALA A 267 -21.80 -7.90 3.27
C ALA A 267 -22.74 -7.49 4.42
N GLY A 268 -22.31 -6.55 5.26
CA GLY A 268 -23.11 -5.99 6.34
C GLY A 268 -23.24 -6.85 7.61
N LEU A 269 -22.80 -8.12 7.61
CA LEU A 269 -22.83 -8.98 8.80
C LEU A 269 -22.03 -8.42 9.98
N ALA A 270 -20.85 -7.88 9.71
CA ALA A 270 -20.00 -7.27 10.75
C ALA A 270 -20.68 -6.06 11.42
N ALA A 271 -21.61 -5.39 10.73
CA ALA A 271 -22.33 -4.24 11.28
C ALA A 271 -23.46 -4.69 12.22
N ILE A 272 -24.21 -5.73 11.85
CA ILE A 272 -25.40 -6.17 12.60
C ILE A 272 -25.11 -7.27 13.63
N GLY A 273 -23.96 -7.95 13.54
CA GLY A 273 -23.55 -9.00 14.47
C GLY A 273 -23.54 -8.58 15.94
N PRO A 274 -22.90 -7.45 16.31
CA PRO A 274 -22.92 -6.96 17.68
C PRO A 274 -24.34 -6.62 18.20
N LEU A 275 -25.29 -6.32 17.30
CA LEU A 275 -26.68 -6.09 17.72
C LEU A 275 -27.33 -7.37 18.23
N LEU A 276 -26.98 -8.54 17.69
CA LEU A 276 -27.56 -9.82 18.11
C LEU A 276 -27.20 -10.11 19.56
N ALA A 277 -25.90 -10.06 19.88
CA ALA A 277 -25.41 -10.24 21.24
C ALA A 277 -25.90 -9.16 22.25
N SER A 278 -26.45 -8.05 21.76
CA SER A 278 -27.01 -6.98 22.60
C SER A 278 -28.52 -7.08 22.82
N GLN A 279 -29.19 -8.08 22.22
CA GLN A 279 -30.61 -8.30 22.47
C GLN A 279 -30.83 -8.78 23.92
N PRO A 280 -32.00 -8.52 24.51
CA PRO A 280 -32.34 -9.00 25.85
C PRO A 280 -32.18 -10.52 25.97
N GLU A 281 -31.69 -11.00 27.11
CA GLU A 281 -31.44 -12.44 27.36
C GLU A 281 -32.69 -13.29 27.10
N LYS A 282 -33.87 -12.80 27.53
CA LYS A 282 -35.17 -13.46 27.29
C LYS A 282 -35.47 -13.62 25.80
N ASP A 283 -35.12 -12.63 24.99
CA ASP A 283 -35.39 -12.64 23.54
C ASP A 283 -34.40 -13.54 22.80
N LEU A 284 -33.15 -13.62 23.28
CA LEU A 284 -32.15 -14.57 22.78
C LEU A 284 -32.51 -16.01 23.12
N ALA A 285 -32.98 -16.26 24.35
CA ALA A 285 -33.44 -17.56 24.79
C ALA A 285 -34.63 -18.07 23.96
N ALA A 286 -35.52 -17.18 23.51
CA ALA A 286 -36.64 -17.54 22.63
C ALA A 286 -36.21 -18.01 21.23
N VAL A 287 -34.95 -17.80 20.84
CA VAL A 287 -34.40 -18.18 19.52
C VAL A 287 -33.10 -18.98 19.63
N SER A 288 -32.85 -19.61 20.78
CA SER A 288 -31.61 -20.33 21.09
C SER A 288 -31.25 -21.39 20.04
N ASP A 289 -32.23 -22.15 19.56
CA ASP A 289 -32.02 -23.22 18.57
C ASP A 289 -31.44 -22.69 17.25
N ARG A 290 -31.86 -21.48 16.85
CA ARG A 290 -31.34 -20.82 15.64
C ARG A 290 -29.92 -20.32 15.86
N ILE A 291 -29.64 -19.77 17.04
CA ILE A 291 -28.31 -19.29 17.44
C ILE A 291 -27.32 -20.47 17.47
N GLU A 292 -27.68 -21.58 18.11
CA GLU A 292 -26.87 -22.81 18.15
C GLU A 292 -26.56 -23.31 16.72
N LYS A 293 -27.60 -23.42 15.88
CA LYS A 293 -27.43 -23.87 14.49
C LYS A 293 -26.44 -23.00 13.72
N LEU A 294 -26.53 -21.68 13.87
CA LEU A 294 -25.59 -20.74 13.24
C LEU A 294 -24.17 -20.89 13.79
N ALA A 295 -24.00 -21.04 15.10
CA ALA A 295 -22.69 -21.23 15.73
C ALA A 295 -21.97 -22.50 15.24
N VAL A 296 -22.73 -23.58 15.05
CA VAL A 296 -22.19 -24.91 14.78
C VAL A 296 -22.07 -25.24 13.28
N SER A 297 -22.96 -24.68 12.45
CA SER A 297 -23.17 -25.12 11.07
C SER A 297 -22.98 -24.04 10.00
N SER A 298 -22.88 -22.75 10.37
CA SER A 298 -22.67 -21.69 9.38
C SER A 298 -21.37 -21.90 8.61
N LYS A 299 -21.41 -21.69 7.28
CA LYS A 299 -20.22 -21.75 6.42
C LYS A 299 -19.32 -20.53 6.59
N ASN A 300 -19.83 -19.45 7.19
CA ASN A 300 -19.10 -18.22 7.45
C ASN A 300 -18.54 -18.21 8.88
N ASP A 301 -17.22 -18.09 9.00
CA ASP A 301 -16.53 -18.04 10.29
C ASP A 301 -16.95 -16.86 11.16
N SER A 302 -17.23 -15.72 10.53
CA SER A 302 -17.65 -14.51 11.24
C SER A 302 -19.06 -14.65 11.80
N VAL A 303 -19.96 -15.36 11.11
CA VAL A 303 -21.29 -15.69 11.62
C VAL A 303 -21.19 -16.67 12.77
N ARG A 304 -20.38 -17.73 12.65
CA ARG A 304 -20.17 -18.69 13.75
C ARG A 304 -19.70 -18.00 15.02
N ARG A 305 -18.69 -17.13 14.93
CA ARG A 305 -18.17 -16.35 16.08
C ARG A 305 -19.25 -15.45 16.70
N LEU A 306 -20.01 -14.72 15.88
CA LEU A 306 -21.10 -13.87 16.36
C LEU A 306 -22.21 -14.67 17.06
N ALA A 307 -22.56 -15.84 16.50
CA ALA A 307 -23.52 -16.74 17.09
C ALA A 307 -23.03 -17.30 18.43
N TYR A 308 -21.73 -17.60 18.59
CA TYR A 308 -21.16 -17.94 19.90
C TYR A 308 -21.28 -16.82 20.93
N VAL A 309 -21.04 -15.55 20.54
CA VAL A 309 -21.27 -14.40 21.45
C VAL A 309 -22.73 -14.34 21.89
N ALA A 310 -23.66 -14.49 20.95
CA ALA A 310 -25.10 -14.48 21.24
C ALA A 310 -25.55 -15.67 22.09
N TRP A 311 -24.97 -16.87 21.88
CA TRP A 311 -25.26 -18.06 22.66
C TRP A 311 -24.84 -17.88 24.12
N ILE A 312 -23.60 -17.42 24.34
CA ILE A 312 -23.09 -17.15 25.70
C ILE A 312 -23.90 -16.04 26.39
N ALA A 313 -24.40 -15.06 25.63
CA ALA A 313 -25.31 -14.04 26.16
C ALA A 313 -26.71 -14.61 26.47
N SER A 314 -27.14 -15.65 25.77
CA SER A 314 -28.45 -16.29 25.96
C SER A 314 -28.51 -17.18 27.20
N ASP A 315 -27.45 -17.96 27.47
CA ASP A 315 -27.39 -18.89 28.60
C ASP A 315 -26.76 -18.28 29.86
N GLY A 316 -26.01 -17.18 29.70
CA GLY A 316 -25.31 -16.46 30.77
C GLY A 316 -24.05 -17.14 31.32
N THR A 317 -23.73 -18.36 30.87
CA THR A 317 -22.62 -19.17 31.40
C THR A 317 -21.63 -19.64 30.34
N GLY A 318 -22.08 -19.81 29.10
CA GLY A 318 -21.35 -20.37 27.97
C GLY A 318 -21.01 -21.85 28.08
N ASP A 319 -21.67 -22.60 28.97
CA ASP A 319 -21.40 -24.04 29.17
C ASP A 319 -21.76 -24.86 27.92
N ASP A 320 -23.00 -24.70 27.43
CA ASP A 320 -23.49 -25.43 26.25
C ASP A 320 -22.72 -25.02 24.99
N ALA A 321 -22.44 -23.72 24.86
CA ALA A 321 -21.63 -23.18 23.78
C ALA A 321 -20.22 -23.81 23.74
N LEU A 322 -19.54 -23.93 24.89
CA LEU A 322 -18.22 -24.55 24.99
C LEU A 322 -18.27 -26.06 24.73
N LEU A 323 -19.30 -26.74 25.25
CA LEU A 323 -19.49 -28.17 25.04
C LEU A 323 -19.63 -28.47 23.54
N ALA A 324 -20.50 -27.73 22.84
CA ALA A 324 -20.67 -27.84 21.40
C ALA A 324 -19.38 -27.49 20.64
N ALA A 325 -18.66 -26.44 21.08
CA ALA A 325 -17.41 -26.02 20.46
C ALA A 325 -16.28 -27.06 20.59
N SER A 326 -16.23 -27.77 21.71
CA SER A 326 -15.19 -28.78 22.03
C SER A 326 -15.24 -30.04 21.15
N THR A 327 -16.27 -30.17 20.32
CA THR A 327 -16.41 -31.28 19.35
C THR A 327 -15.52 -31.14 18.11
N SER A 328 -14.98 -29.94 17.85
CA SER A 328 -14.17 -29.66 16.66
C SER A 328 -13.14 -28.57 16.92
N LYS A 329 -11.92 -28.77 16.42
CA LYS A 329 -10.86 -27.74 16.49
C LYS A 329 -11.30 -26.41 15.89
N THR A 330 -12.04 -26.43 14.80
CA THR A 330 -12.53 -25.19 14.15
C THR A 330 -13.56 -24.49 15.02
N ARG A 331 -14.49 -25.24 15.63
CA ARG A 331 -15.53 -24.68 16.49
C ARG A 331 -14.94 -24.14 17.79
N LEU A 332 -14.02 -24.88 18.41
CA LEU A 332 -13.31 -24.43 19.61
C LEU A 332 -12.51 -23.15 19.34
N ARG A 333 -11.86 -23.05 18.17
CA ARG A 333 -11.22 -21.81 17.74
C ARG A 333 -12.22 -20.66 17.63
N ASP A 334 -13.35 -20.86 16.94
CA ASP A 334 -14.36 -19.82 16.77
C ASP A 334 -14.96 -19.39 18.12
N PHE A 335 -15.17 -20.31 19.06
CA PHE A 335 -15.58 -19.99 20.43
C PHE A 335 -14.55 -19.11 21.14
N LEU A 336 -13.27 -19.50 21.13
CA LEU A 336 -12.21 -18.74 21.78
C LEU A 336 -12.01 -17.35 21.15
N ASP A 337 -12.08 -17.25 19.81
CA ASP A 337 -12.03 -15.99 19.08
C ASP A 337 -13.25 -15.09 19.36
N ALA A 338 -14.38 -15.67 19.82
CA ALA A 338 -15.58 -14.92 20.20
C ALA A 338 -15.48 -14.28 21.60
N VAL A 339 -14.70 -14.86 22.52
CA VAL A 339 -14.60 -14.39 23.92
C VAL A 339 -14.29 -12.89 24.04
N PRO A 340 -13.31 -12.31 23.32
CA PRO A 340 -13.01 -10.88 23.43
C PRO A 340 -14.16 -9.97 22.96
N ALA A 341 -15.04 -10.46 22.08
CA ALA A 341 -16.16 -9.70 21.52
C ALA A 341 -17.36 -9.61 22.47
N ILE A 342 -17.37 -10.36 23.57
CA ILE A 342 -18.39 -10.26 24.62
C ILE A 342 -18.19 -8.93 25.36
N THR A 343 -19.16 -8.02 25.22
CA THR A 343 -19.10 -6.66 25.79
C THR A 343 -19.45 -6.62 27.29
N ASN A 344 -20.30 -7.53 27.75
CA ASN A 344 -20.66 -7.65 29.17
C ASN A 344 -19.47 -8.25 29.96
N ALA A 345 -18.83 -7.42 30.79
CA ALA A 345 -17.66 -7.81 31.56
C ALA A 345 -17.94 -8.93 32.58
N LYS A 346 -19.15 -9.00 33.16
CA LYS A 346 -19.53 -10.07 34.09
C LYS A 346 -19.64 -11.41 33.36
N LEU A 347 -20.35 -11.44 32.24
CA LEU A 347 -20.48 -12.64 31.41
C LEU A 347 -19.11 -13.13 30.91
N ARG A 348 -18.27 -12.21 30.42
CA ARG A 348 -16.90 -12.56 29.99
C ARG A 348 -16.05 -13.06 31.16
N GLY A 349 -16.21 -12.49 32.35
CA GLY A 349 -15.58 -12.95 33.59
C GLY A 349 -15.90 -14.41 33.94
N ASN A 350 -17.16 -14.83 33.76
CA ASN A 350 -17.63 -16.20 34.03
C ASN A 350 -16.91 -17.26 33.18
N LEU A 351 -16.27 -16.87 32.07
CA LEU A 351 -15.54 -17.78 31.19
C LEU A 351 -14.11 -18.08 31.67
N TYR A 352 -13.62 -17.47 32.76
CA TYR A 352 -12.25 -17.66 33.23
C TYR A 352 -11.91 -19.14 33.46
N ASN A 353 -12.69 -19.84 34.29
CA ASN A 353 -12.48 -21.25 34.63
C ASN A 353 -12.63 -22.20 33.42
N LYS A 354 -13.27 -21.73 32.34
CA LYS A 354 -13.49 -22.48 31.10
C LYS A 354 -12.32 -22.33 30.13
N VAL A 355 -11.77 -21.12 30.01
CA VAL A 355 -10.70 -20.79 29.06
C VAL A 355 -9.32 -21.08 29.63
N GLN A 356 -9.13 -20.93 30.94
CA GLN A 356 -7.83 -21.13 31.60
C GLN A 356 -7.22 -22.51 31.32
N PRO A 357 -7.95 -23.65 31.43
CA PRO A 357 -7.37 -24.97 31.16
C PRO A 357 -6.92 -25.14 29.70
N LEU A 358 -7.65 -24.50 28.77
CA LEU A 358 -7.40 -24.57 27.33
C LEU A 358 -6.05 -23.96 26.91
N THR A 359 -5.44 -23.17 27.78
CA THR A 359 -4.08 -22.63 27.56
C THR A 359 -2.98 -23.69 27.63
N VAL A 360 -3.26 -24.83 28.27
CA VAL A 360 -2.29 -25.90 28.52
C VAL A 360 -2.73 -27.24 27.91
N GLU A 361 -4.03 -27.54 27.96
CA GLU A 361 -4.59 -28.83 27.56
C GLU A 361 -5.86 -28.65 26.72
N LEU A 362 -6.06 -29.52 25.73
CA LEU A 362 -7.29 -29.52 24.92
C LEU A 362 -8.27 -30.58 25.45
N PRO A 363 -9.59 -30.43 25.22
CA PRO A 363 -10.56 -31.47 25.50
C PRO A 363 -10.14 -32.82 24.92
N THR A 364 -10.36 -33.91 25.64
CA THR A 364 -9.94 -35.28 25.27
C THR A 364 -10.50 -35.75 23.93
N THR A 365 -11.61 -35.16 23.50
CA THR A 365 -12.24 -35.36 22.18
C THR A 365 -11.41 -34.81 21.02
N LEU A 366 -10.41 -33.96 21.27
CA LEU A 366 -9.56 -33.33 20.28
C LEU A 366 -8.13 -33.86 20.35
N LYS A 367 -7.53 -34.10 19.19
CA LYS A 367 -6.10 -34.47 19.11
C LYS A 367 -5.23 -33.35 19.70
N SER A 368 -4.29 -33.73 20.56
CA SER A 368 -3.29 -32.83 21.12
C SER A 368 -2.56 -32.06 20.02
N GLU A 369 -2.21 -30.81 20.30
CA GLU A 369 -1.37 -30.00 19.44
C GLU A 369 0.04 -29.98 20.04
N GLN A 370 1.05 -30.24 19.21
CA GLN A 370 2.41 -29.96 19.64
C GLN A 370 2.49 -28.46 19.93
N SER A 371 2.90 -28.11 21.15
CA SER A 371 3.19 -26.73 21.56
C SER A 371 3.93 -26.04 20.41
N GLY A 372 3.36 -24.96 19.86
CA GLY A 372 3.87 -24.32 18.65
C GLY A 372 5.39 -24.15 18.75
N SER A 373 6.13 -24.85 17.88
CA SER A 373 7.59 -24.94 17.92
C SER A 373 8.23 -23.59 18.22
N ALA A 374 9.12 -23.59 19.21
CA ALA A 374 9.66 -22.43 19.91
C ALA A 374 10.57 -21.50 19.07
N LEU A 375 10.59 -21.62 17.75
CA LEU A 375 11.30 -20.71 16.85
C LEU A 375 10.47 -20.51 15.58
N VAL A 376 9.75 -19.38 15.54
CA VAL A 376 9.20 -18.81 14.30
C VAL A 376 10.39 -18.45 13.42
N GLN A 377 10.67 -19.24 12.39
CA GLN A 377 11.72 -18.91 11.42
C GLN A 377 11.14 -18.00 10.35
N GLN A 378 11.66 -16.78 10.20
CA GLN A 378 11.18 -15.84 9.19
C GLN A 378 11.41 -16.39 7.77
N GLY A 379 10.45 -16.16 6.89
CA GLY A 379 10.41 -16.71 5.54
C GLY A 379 9.33 -17.77 5.38
N ILE A 380 9.39 -18.52 4.29
CA ILE A 380 8.42 -19.55 3.95
C ILE A 380 9.14 -20.79 3.45
N LYS A 381 8.67 -21.98 3.81
CA LYS A 381 9.24 -23.23 3.33
C LYS A 381 8.89 -23.34 1.86
N VAL A 382 9.83 -23.69 1.00
CA VAL A 382 9.58 -24.03 -0.40
C VAL A 382 9.97 -25.47 -0.64
N ASP A 383 9.09 -26.22 -1.30
CA ASP A 383 9.33 -27.54 -1.85
C ASP A 383 9.39 -27.40 -3.38
N TYR A 384 10.44 -27.94 -4.00
CA TYR A 384 10.66 -27.96 -5.45
C TYR A 384 10.36 -29.35 -6.00
N PHE A 385 9.57 -29.42 -7.07
CA PHE A 385 9.16 -30.65 -7.74
C PHE A 385 9.57 -30.63 -9.21
N PHE A 386 10.04 -31.77 -9.69
CA PHE A 386 10.36 -31.99 -11.09
C PHE A 386 10.14 -33.47 -11.48
N PRO A 387 9.49 -33.75 -12.62
CA PRO A 387 8.79 -32.78 -13.49
C PRO A 387 7.52 -32.22 -12.80
N SER A 388 6.91 -31.17 -13.36
CA SER A 388 5.64 -30.62 -12.89
C SER A 388 4.50 -31.63 -13.07
N GLY A 389 3.50 -31.55 -12.20
CA GLY A 389 2.23 -32.26 -12.38
C GLY A 389 1.36 -31.61 -13.45
N LYS A 390 0.21 -32.22 -13.77
CA LYS A 390 -0.78 -31.64 -14.71
C LYS A 390 -1.42 -30.34 -14.21
N ASN A 391 -1.31 -30.06 -12.91
CA ASN A 391 -1.84 -28.89 -12.23
C ASN A 391 -1.07 -28.67 -10.92
N VAL A 392 -1.37 -27.58 -10.20
CA VAL A 392 -0.75 -27.26 -8.90
C VAL A 392 -1.72 -27.26 -7.73
N ALA A 393 -2.73 -28.12 -7.79
CA ALA A 393 -3.53 -28.42 -6.62
C ALA A 393 -2.65 -28.95 -5.48
N VAL A 394 -3.01 -28.66 -4.22
CA VAL A 394 -2.22 -29.10 -3.06
C VAL A 394 -2.20 -30.63 -2.98
N GLU A 395 -3.31 -31.26 -3.35
CA GLU A 395 -3.47 -32.72 -3.42
C GLU A 395 -2.53 -33.33 -4.45
N THR A 396 -2.37 -32.68 -5.61
CA THR A 396 -1.45 -33.12 -6.68
C THR A 396 -0.01 -33.06 -6.18
N LEU A 397 0.43 -31.93 -5.63
CA LEU A 397 1.80 -31.78 -5.14
C LEU A 397 2.06 -32.57 -3.84
N ALA A 398 1.02 -32.94 -3.09
CA ALA A 398 1.14 -33.81 -1.92
C ALA A 398 1.41 -35.27 -2.31
N ALA A 399 0.90 -35.71 -3.46
CA ALA A 399 1.19 -37.04 -4.02
C ALA A 399 2.59 -37.15 -4.67
N MET A 400 3.31 -36.02 -4.78
CA MET A 400 4.64 -35.97 -5.37
C MET A 400 5.73 -35.88 -4.30
N THR A 401 6.91 -36.42 -4.59
CA THR A 401 8.10 -36.28 -3.73
C THR A 401 8.90 -35.04 -4.17
N PRO A 402 9.15 -34.07 -3.27
CA PRO A 402 9.98 -32.92 -3.61
C PRO A 402 11.43 -33.35 -3.86
N LYS A 403 12.06 -32.76 -4.88
CA LYS A 403 13.47 -32.97 -5.22
C LYS A 403 14.40 -32.18 -4.32
N GLU A 404 13.96 -31.00 -3.87
CA GLU A 404 14.68 -30.18 -2.91
C GLU A 404 13.68 -29.37 -2.08
N SER A 405 14.04 -29.07 -0.83
CA SER A 405 13.24 -28.21 0.05
C SER A 405 14.16 -27.24 0.78
N GLY A 406 13.62 -26.08 1.15
CA GLY A 406 14.35 -25.10 1.97
C GLY A 406 13.45 -23.99 2.45
N ILE A 407 14.05 -22.92 2.98
CA ILE A 407 13.33 -21.75 3.49
C ILE A 407 13.81 -20.52 2.73
N VAL A 408 12.86 -19.76 2.21
CA VAL A 408 13.11 -18.57 1.39
C VAL A 408 12.42 -17.34 1.99
N PRO A 409 12.99 -16.13 1.82
CA PRO A 409 12.45 -14.93 2.43
C PRO A 409 11.17 -14.42 1.74
N ALA A 410 10.87 -14.87 0.53
CA ALA A 410 9.77 -14.39 -0.29
C ALA A 410 9.21 -15.49 -1.21
N ILE A 411 7.95 -15.32 -1.62
CA ILE A 411 7.25 -16.20 -2.56
C ILE A 411 7.48 -15.67 -3.97
N LYS A 412 8.40 -16.30 -4.71
CA LYS A 412 8.77 -15.94 -6.09
C LYS A 412 9.22 -17.18 -6.85
N LYS A 413 9.20 -17.13 -8.19
CA LYS A 413 9.64 -18.28 -9.01
C LYS A 413 11.12 -18.62 -8.80
N ASP A 414 11.96 -17.61 -8.65
CA ASP A 414 13.41 -17.78 -8.56
C ASP A 414 13.83 -18.06 -7.12
N VAL A 415 13.85 -19.35 -6.78
CA VAL A 415 14.29 -19.89 -5.49
C VAL A 415 15.54 -20.76 -5.65
N PRO A 416 16.46 -20.80 -4.67
CA PRO A 416 17.68 -21.63 -4.76
C PRO A 416 17.42 -23.13 -5.01
N GLN A 417 16.24 -23.60 -4.61
CA GLN A 417 15.81 -24.99 -4.75
C GLN A 417 15.39 -25.35 -6.18
N LYS A 418 15.02 -24.37 -7.03
CA LYS A 418 14.64 -24.60 -8.44
C LYS A 418 15.90 -24.97 -9.24
N LYS A 419 15.90 -26.12 -9.90
CA LYS A 419 17.04 -26.63 -10.71
C LYS A 419 16.80 -26.67 -12.21
N GLN A 420 15.55 -26.62 -12.65
CA GLN A 420 15.16 -26.73 -14.05
C GLN A 420 14.43 -25.46 -14.47
N ASN A 421 14.62 -25.04 -15.72
CA ASN A 421 14.01 -23.80 -16.22
C ASN A 421 12.51 -23.98 -16.48
N ASP A 422 12.12 -25.13 -17.03
CA ASP A 422 10.74 -25.49 -17.39
C ASP A 422 10.29 -26.78 -16.72
N ARG A 423 8.99 -27.05 -16.77
CA ARG A 423 8.36 -28.30 -16.27
C ARG A 423 8.66 -28.54 -14.80
N PHE A 424 8.58 -27.50 -13.98
CA PHE A 424 8.78 -27.59 -12.54
C PHE A 424 7.56 -27.10 -11.79
N ALA A 425 7.44 -27.50 -10.53
CA ALA A 425 6.47 -26.93 -9.61
C ALA A 425 7.12 -26.52 -8.30
N LEU A 426 6.56 -25.50 -7.65
CA LEU A 426 6.93 -25.00 -6.34
C LEU A 426 5.72 -25.05 -5.41
N ARG A 427 5.94 -25.48 -4.17
CA ARG A 427 4.97 -25.35 -3.08
C ARG A 427 5.60 -24.57 -1.93
N PHE A 428 5.05 -23.40 -1.66
CA PHE A 428 5.39 -22.58 -0.51
C PHE A 428 4.46 -22.91 0.64
N THR A 429 4.98 -23.20 1.83
CA THR A 429 4.22 -23.54 3.03
C THR A 429 4.74 -22.78 4.24
N GLY A 430 3.85 -22.09 4.95
CA GLY A 430 4.21 -21.34 6.16
C GLY A 430 3.00 -20.67 6.79
N SER A 431 3.23 -19.58 7.51
CA SER A 431 2.21 -18.69 8.05
C SER A 431 2.39 -17.29 7.48
N ILE A 432 1.28 -16.58 7.25
CA ILE A 432 1.25 -15.15 6.96
C ILE A 432 0.73 -14.38 8.17
N HIS A 433 1.45 -13.34 8.59
CA HIS A 433 1.05 -12.47 9.68
C HIS A 433 0.28 -11.24 9.16
N VAL A 434 -0.99 -11.13 9.51
CA VAL A 434 -1.81 -9.96 9.19
C VAL A 434 -1.81 -8.95 10.34
N PRO A 435 -1.46 -7.67 10.09
CA PRO A 435 -1.30 -6.68 11.16
C PRO A 435 -2.62 -6.18 11.76
N LYS A 436 -3.74 -6.29 11.04
CA LYS A 436 -5.03 -5.76 11.47
C LYS A 436 -6.16 -6.65 10.97
N SER A 437 -7.15 -6.93 11.81
CA SER A 437 -8.32 -7.68 11.37
C SER A 437 -9.05 -6.95 10.24
N GLY A 438 -9.46 -7.68 9.21
CA GLY A 438 -10.29 -7.12 8.13
C GLY A 438 -10.18 -7.89 6.82
N ARG A 439 -10.62 -7.24 5.74
CA ARG A 439 -10.64 -7.83 4.39
C ARG A 439 -9.27 -7.70 3.73
N TYR A 440 -8.66 -8.83 3.41
CA TYR A 440 -7.43 -8.92 2.65
C TYR A 440 -7.72 -9.44 1.24
N THR A 441 -7.08 -8.84 0.24
CA THR A 441 -7.10 -9.32 -1.15
C THR A 441 -5.73 -9.85 -1.49
N PHE A 442 -5.65 -11.09 -1.95
CA PHE A 442 -4.44 -11.73 -2.43
C PHE A 442 -4.47 -11.78 -3.97
N PHE A 443 -3.30 -11.67 -4.58
CA PHE A 443 -3.12 -11.65 -6.02
C PHE A 443 -2.01 -12.61 -6.42
N THR A 444 -2.22 -13.36 -7.49
CA THR A 444 -1.19 -14.12 -8.20
C THR A 444 -1.14 -13.62 -9.63
N ASN A 445 0.04 -13.19 -10.09
CA ASN A 445 0.33 -13.01 -11.51
C ASN A 445 1.30 -14.11 -11.91
N SER A 446 0.86 -15.08 -12.71
CA SER A 446 1.68 -16.23 -13.10
C SER A 446 1.59 -16.54 -14.58
N ASP A 447 2.71 -17.00 -15.13
CA ASP A 447 2.82 -17.73 -16.38
C ASP A 447 2.63 -19.21 -16.04
N ASP A 448 1.70 -19.88 -16.69
CA ASP A 448 1.03 -21.10 -16.25
C ASP A 448 0.42 -20.98 -14.83
N GLY A 449 0.33 -22.10 -14.11
CA GLY A 449 -0.62 -22.23 -13.03
C GLY A 449 -0.09 -21.83 -11.66
N SER A 450 -0.88 -21.08 -10.90
CA SER A 450 -0.66 -20.84 -9.47
C SER A 450 -1.94 -20.86 -8.64
N ARG A 451 -1.81 -21.14 -7.34
CA ARG A 451 -2.91 -21.05 -6.37
C ARG A 451 -2.44 -20.50 -5.04
N ILE A 452 -3.34 -19.79 -4.33
CA ILE A 452 -3.12 -19.35 -2.95
C ILE A 452 -4.20 -19.95 -2.06
N TYR A 453 -3.78 -20.56 -0.97
CA TYR A 453 -4.62 -21.05 0.12
C TYR A 453 -4.25 -20.31 1.40
N VAL A 454 -5.27 -19.83 2.11
CA VAL A 454 -5.11 -19.26 3.46
C VAL A 454 -5.96 -20.12 4.40
N GLY A 455 -5.33 -20.70 5.42
CA GLY A 455 -5.92 -21.80 6.17
C GLY A 455 -6.22 -23.00 5.27
N LYS A 456 -7.47 -23.46 5.27
CA LYS A 456 -7.96 -24.53 4.38
C LYS A 456 -8.65 -24.01 3.11
N LYS A 457 -8.77 -22.69 2.94
CA LYS A 457 -9.58 -22.09 1.87
C LYS A 457 -8.71 -21.72 0.67
N LEU A 458 -9.09 -22.18 -0.52
CA LEU A 458 -8.56 -21.68 -1.79
C LEU A 458 -9.06 -20.24 -2.00
N VAL A 459 -8.13 -19.28 -1.95
CA VAL A 459 -8.42 -17.84 -2.09
C VAL A 459 -8.21 -17.38 -3.52
N VAL A 460 -7.12 -17.80 -4.17
CA VAL A 460 -6.82 -17.47 -5.55
C VAL A 460 -6.59 -18.76 -6.33
N ASN A 461 -7.31 -18.91 -7.45
CA ASN A 461 -7.09 -19.99 -8.40
C ASN A 461 -6.71 -19.38 -9.76
N ASN A 462 -5.43 -19.49 -10.11
CA ASN A 462 -4.85 -19.10 -11.38
C ASN A 462 -4.15 -20.31 -12.01
N ASP A 463 -4.73 -21.50 -11.86
CA ASP A 463 -4.15 -22.77 -12.31
C ASP A 463 -4.54 -23.05 -13.77
N GLY A 464 -3.67 -23.73 -14.50
CA GLY A 464 -3.83 -24.02 -15.93
C GLY A 464 -2.64 -23.55 -16.78
N LEU A 465 -2.69 -23.83 -18.08
CA LEU A 465 -1.68 -23.37 -19.04
C LEU A 465 -2.11 -22.04 -19.66
N HIS A 466 -1.33 -20.98 -19.44
CA HIS A 466 -1.62 -19.65 -19.95
C HIS A 466 -0.42 -18.71 -19.77
N GLY A 467 -0.34 -17.65 -20.58
CA GLY A 467 0.62 -16.56 -20.37
C GLY A 467 0.49 -15.86 -19.00
N MET A 468 1.40 -14.94 -18.69
CA MET A 468 1.31 -14.06 -17.52
C MET A 468 -0.05 -13.37 -17.38
N ILE A 469 -0.87 -13.86 -16.45
CA ILE A 469 -2.20 -13.32 -16.13
C ILE A 469 -2.31 -13.14 -14.62
N GLU A 470 -2.84 -12.00 -14.19
CA GLU A 470 -3.17 -11.76 -12.80
C GLU A 470 -4.58 -12.22 -12.44
N LYS A 471 -4.69 -12.98 -11.35
CA LYS A 471 -5.94 -13.29 -10.66
C LYS A 471 -5.86 -12.82 -9.22
N SER A 472 -7.02 -12.62 -8.61
CA SER A 472 -7.12 -12.20 -7.22
C SER A 472 -8.30 -12.84 -6.53
N GLY A 473 -8.27 -12.81 -5.20
CA GLY A 473 -9.34 -13.29 -4.35
C GLY A 473 -9.22 -12.67 -2.97
N ALA A 474 -10.37 -12.48 -2.31
CA ALA A 474 -10.43 -11.82 -1.02
C ALA A 474 -10.88 -12.75 0.10
N ILE A 475 -10.32 -12.56 1.29
CA ILE A 475 -10.66 -13.29 2.51
C ILE A 475 -10.63 -12.33 3.71
N ASN A 476 -11.55 -12.50 4.65
CA ASN A 476 -11.50 -11.80 5.93
C ASN A 476 -10.59 -12.56 6.88
N LEU A 477 -9.62 -11.87 7.49
CA LEU A 477 -8.67 -12.47 8.42
C LEU A 477 -8.67 -11.68 9.73
N PRO A 478 -8.75 -12.35 10.89
CA PRO A 478 -8.37 -11.78 12.19
C PRO A 478 -6.90 -11.34 12.19
N ALA A 479 -6.53 -10.30 12.91
CA ALA A 479 -5.12 -9.97 13.13
C ALA A 479 -4.38 -11.17 13.75
N GLY A 480 -3.15 -11.44 13.29
CA GLY A 480 -2.38 -12.61 13.73
C GLY A 480 -1.84 -13.46 12.58
N ALA A 481 -1.33 -14.65 12.92
CA ALA A 481 -0.71 -15.57 11.97
C ALA A 481 -1.74 -16.55 11.40
N HIS A 482 -1.75 -16.72 10.08
CA HIS A 482 -2.64 -17.64 9.37
C HIS A 482 -1.83 -18.59 8.51
N PRO A 483 -2.16 -19.90 8.45
CA PRO A 483 -1.49 -20.81 7.51
C PRO A 483 -1.60 -20.28 6.08
N LEU A 484 -0.49 -20.31 5.35
CA LEU A 484 -0.40 -19.90 3.96
C LEU A 484 0.23 -21.03 3.15
N ILE A 485 -0.45 -21.43 2.08
CA ILE A 485 0.11 -22.29 1.04
C ILE A 485 0.01 -21.55 -0.29
N VAL A 486 1.11 -21.48 -1.02
CA VAL A 486 1.11 -21.00 -2.41
C VAL A 486 1.72 -22.07 -3.29
N THR A 487 1.05 -22.42 -4.36
CA THR A 487 1.55 -23.40 -5.33
C THR A 487 1.71 -22.73 -6.69
N TYR A 488 2.71 -23.17 -7.44
CA TYR A 488 3.05 -22.61 -8.75
C TYR A 488 3.69 -23.68 -9.64
N PHE A 489 3.41 -23.71 -10.93
CA PHE A 489 4.14 -24.50 -11.90
C PHE A 489 4.33 -23.74 -13.19
N ASP A 490 5.35 -24.20 -13.91
CA ASP A 490 5.65 -23.81 -15.27
C ASP A 490 5.82 -25.07 -16.12
N ASN A 491 5.34 -25.03 -17.36
CA ASN A 491 5.39 -26.15 -18.31
C ASN A 491 6.02 -25.77 -19.66
N GLY A 492 6.80 -24.68 -19.69
CA GLY A 492 7.62 -24.22 -20.82
C GLY A 492 7.12 -22.93 -21.45
N GLY A 493 8.04 -22.14 -22.01
CA GLY A 493 7.74 -20.84 -22.62
C GLY A 493 8.35 -19.70 -21.82
N SER A 494 7.61 -18.60 -21.64
CA SER A 494 7.99 -17.59 -20.65
C SER A 494 7.58 -18.07 -19.26
N ASP A 495 8.29 -17.65 -18.21
CA ASP A 495 7.98 -18.05 -16.83
C ASP A 495 7.79 -16.83 -15.92
N GLY A 496 6.94 -16.96 -14.90
CA GLY A 496 6.58 -15.81 -14.08
C GLY A 496 5.75 -16.18 -12.85
N LEU A 497 6.12 -15.63 -11.69
CA LEU A 497 5.29 -15.65 -10.48
C LEU A 497 5.50 -14.38 -9.67
N ALA A 498 4.44 -13.60 -9.49
CA ALA A 498 4.36 -12.51 -8.53
C ALA A 498 3.16 -12.70 -7.60
N VAL A 499 3.42 -12.65 -6.29
CA VAL A 499 2.40 -12.81 -5.25
C VAL A 499 2.29 -11.52 -4.45
N ASN A 500 1.12 -10.89 -4.53
CA ASN A 500 0.84 -9.62 -3.88
C ASN A 500 -0.35 -9.75 -2.91
N TRP A 501 -0.46 -8.78 -2.01
CA TRP A 501 -1.57 -8.65 -1.09
C TRP A 501 -1.93 -7.18 -0.84
N GLN A 502 -3.17 -6.95 -0.42
CA GLN A 502 -3.72 -5.68 -0.02
C GLN A 502 -4.55 -5.91 1.25
N GLY A 503 -4.57 -4.96 2.18
CA GLY A 503 -5.31 -5.11 3.43
C GLY A 503 -5.66 -3.77 4.09
N PRO A 504 -6.33 -3.81 5.25
CA PRO A 504 -6.71 -2.61 5.98
C PRO A 504 -5.49 -1.75 6.33
N GLY A 505 -5.47 -0.51 5.84
CA GLY A 505 -4.38 0.43 6.08
C GLY A 505 -3.21 0.32 5.10
N PHE A 506 -3.30 -0.50 4.04
CA PHE A 506 -2.24 -0.56 3.03
C PHE A 506 -2.68 -1.00 1.62
N GLY A 507 -2.14 -0.35 0.58
CA GLY A 507 -2.37 -0.69 -0.84
C GLY A 507 -1.62 -1.94 -1.31
N LYS A 508 -1.99 -2.43 -2.50
CA LYS A 508 -1.42 -3.64 -3.14
C LYS A 508 0.11 -3.57 -3.16
N ARG A 509 0.76 -4.59 -2.63
CA ARG A 509 2.22 -4.72 -2.52
C ARG A 509 2.61 -6.20 -2.50
N ALA A 510 3.89 -6.51 -2.68
CA ALA A 510 4.40 -7.86 -2.44
C ALA A 510 4.24 -8.25 -0.97
N ILE A 511 4.07 -9.54 -0.67
CA ILE A 511 4.07 -10.02 0.72
C ILE A 511 5.49 -9.88 1.28
N PRO A 512 5.73 -9.02 2.29
CA PRO A 512 7.07 -8.81 2.81
C PRO A 512 7.52 -10.04 3.61
N SER A 513 8.83 -10.29 3.67
CA SER A 513 9.40 -11.39 4.47
C SER A 513 9.03 -11.27 5.95
N SER A 514 8.85 -10.05 6.46
CA SER A 514 8.40 -9.78 7.83
C SER A 514 6.97 -10.24 8.12
N ALA A 515 6.18 -10.51 7.08
CA ALA A 515 4.86 -11.10 7.20
C ALA A 515 4.87 -12.62 7.02
N LEU A 516 6.02 -13.28 6.79
CA LEU A 516 6.10 -14.72 6.53
C LEU A 516 6.90 -15.46 7.61
N SER A 517 6.40 -16.62 8.02
CA SER A 517 7.15 -17.53 8.90
C SER A 517 6.97 -19.02 8.59
N VAL A 518 7.97 -19.83 8.93
CA VAL A 518 7.97 -21.29 8.93
C VAL A 518 7.92 -21.79 10.38
N GLY A 519 6.97 -22.68 10.67
CA GLY A 519 6.62 -23.05 12.04
C GLY A 519 5.71 -22.02 12.71
N GLY A 520 4.90 -22.48 13.67
CA GLY A 520 4.02 -21.59 14.45
C GLY A 520 2.77 -21.11 13.71
N GLY A 521 1.93 -22.02 13.21
CA GLY A 521 0.51 -21.68 13.09
C GLY A 521 -0.02 -21.40 14.50
N GLU A 522 -0.89 -20.40 14.65
CA GLU A 522 -1.52 -20.11 15.94
C GLU A 522 -2.30 -21.36 16.40
N THR A 523 -1.80 -22.01 17.45
CA THR A 523 -2.42 -23.21 18.03
C THR A 523 -3.67 -22.81 18.79
N LEU A 524 -4.55 -23.77 19.09
CA LEU A 524 -5.69 -23.51 19.97
C LEU A 524 -5.26 -22.98 21.34
N HIS A 525 -4.08 -23.38 21.82
CA HIS A 525 -3.48 -22.84 23.04
C HIS A 525 -3.12 -21.35 22.90
N ASP A 526 -2.59 -20.92 21.75
CA ASP A 526 -2.30 -19.50 21.49
C ASP A 526 -3.59 -18.66 21.48
N VAL A 527 -4.65 -19.17 20.84
CA VAL A 527 -5.97 -18.51 20.83
C VAL A 527 -6.54 -18.46 22.25
N ALA A 528 -6.43 -19.54 23.02
CA ALA A 528 -6.89 -19.60 24.40
C ALA A 528 -6.13 -18.62 25.30
N ILE A 529 -4.82 -18.46 25.12
CA ILE A 529 -4.01 -17.46 25.84
C ILE A 529 -4.50 -16.03 25.52
N GLY A 530 -4.79 -15.76 24.25
CA GLY A 530 -5.35 -14.47 23.83
C GLY A 530 -6.75 -14.21 24.43
N ALA A 531 -7.62 -15.22 24.41
CA ALA A 531 -8.93 -15.16 25.03
C ALA A 531 -8.84 -14.92 26.54
N LEU A 532 -7.99 -15.67 27.25
CA LEU A 532 -7.73 -15.53 28.69
C LEU A 532 -7.29 -14.11 29.06
N ALA A 533 -6.42 -13.50 28.24
CA ALA A 533 -5.95 -12.14 28.46
C ALA A 533 -7.07 -11.08 28.39
N SER A 534 -8.13 -11.34 27.60
CA SER A 534 -9.29 -10.45 27.45
C SER A 534 -10.30 -10.54 28.60
N ILE A 535 -10.22 -11.61 29.41
CA ILE A 535 -11.14 -11.87 30.52
C ILE A 535 -10.78 -10.95 31.71
N PRO A 536 -11.74 -10.15 32.24
CA PRO A 536 -11.50 -9.28 33.37
C PRO A 536 -11.33 -10.08 34.69
N GLY A 537 -10.59 -9.53 35.64
CA GLY A 537 -10.32 -10.18 36.93
C GLY A 537 -9.23 -11.25 36.88
N HIS A 538 -8.94 -11.89 38.02
CA HIS A 538 -7.93 -12.96 38.16
C HIS A 538 -6.49 -12.58 37.74
N ASP A 539 -6.11 -11.31 37.87
CA ASP A 539 -4.81 -10.82 37.38
C ASP A 539 -3.61 -11.58 37.97
N ALA A 540 -3.62 -11.87 39.28
CA ALA A 540 -2.55 -12.62 39.93
C ALA A 540 -2.42 -14.05 39.37
N GLN A 541 -3.53 -14.81 39.29
CA GLN A 541 -3.53 -16.16 38.71
C GLN A 541 -3.15 -16.16 37.24
N LYS A 542 -3.69 -15.24 36.42
CA LYS A 542 -3.30 -15.09 35.00
C LYS A 542 -1.80 -14.87 34.87
N VAL A 543 -1.20 -14.04 35.72
CA VAL A 543 0.25 -13.81 35.70
C VAL A 543 1.00 -15.09 36.04
N THR A 544 0.59 -15.83 37.08
CA THR A 544 1.21 -17.10 37.45
C THR A 544 1.14 -18.14 36.33
N ASP A 545 -0.04 -18.34 35.72
CA ASP A 545 -0.26 -19.30 34.64
C ASP A 545 0.56 -18.96 33.39
N LEU A 546 0.51 -17.70 32.96
CA LEU A 546 1.26 -17.24 31.79
C LEU A 546 2.77 -17.23 32.05
N ALA A 547 3.21 -16.90 33.27
CA ALA A 547 4.61 -16.99 33.67
C ALA A 547 5.12 -18.43 33.62
N ALA A 548 4.30 -19.41 34.03
CA ALA A 548 4.63 -20.83 33.92
C ALA A 548 4.84 -21.26 32.45
N LEU A 549 3.99 -20.80 31.52
CA LEU A 549 4.17 -21.02 30.08
C LEU A 549 5.48 -20.43 29.55
N VAL A 550 5.81 -19.19 29.97
CA VAL A 550 7.06 -18.53 29.59
C VAL A 550 8.28 -19.34 30.06
N LYS A 551 8.28 -19.75 31.33
CA LYS A 551 9.33 -20.59 31.93
C LYS A 551 9.47 -21.93 31.18
N ALA A 552 8.36 -22.61 30.92
CA ALA A 552 8.31 -23.91 30.26
C ALA A 552 8.67 -23.88 28.76
N GLY A 553 8.72 -22.71 28.13
CA GLY A 553 8.99 -22.63 26.68
C GLY A 553 7.79 -22.90 25.78
N ARG A 554 6.59 -22.94 26.35
CA ARG A 554 5.36 -23.26 25.63
C ARG A 554 4.64 -21.97 25.24
N ASN A 555 4.35 -21.80 23.94
CA ASN A 555 3.57 -20.67 23.43
C ASN A 555 4.12 -19.29 23.90
N ARG A 556 5.45 -19.20 24.10
CA ARG A 556 6.13 -18.03 24.71
C ARG A 556 5.68 -16.68 24.11
N PRO A 557 5.62 -16.50 22.77
CA PRO A 557 5.23 -15.20 22.22
C PRO A 557 3.82 -14.76 22.64
N SER A 558 2.85 -15.68 22.63
CA SER A 558 1.47 -15.43 23.02
C SER A 558 1.36 -15.14 24.52
N ALA A 559 2.05 -15.93 25.35
CA ALA A 559 2.08 -15.72 26.79
C ALA A 559 2.71 -14.38 27.19
N ILE A 560 3.84 -14.00 26.56
CA ILE A 560 4.49 -12.69 26.78
C ILE A 560 3.55 -11.55 26.39
N ARG A 561 2.86 -11.65 25.25
CA ARG A 561 1.91 -10.63 24.81
C ARG A 561 0.72 -10.51 25.76
N ALA A 562 0.18 -11.62 26.23
CA ALA A 562 -0.89 -11.65 27.23
C ALA A 562 -0.45 -10.99 28.55
N LEU A 563 0.75 -11.30 29.04
CA LEU A 563 1.33 -10.70 30.24
C LEU A 563 1.46 -9.18 30.13
N ARG A 564 1.82 -8.63 28.97
CA ARG A 564 1.88 -7.18 28.73
C ARG A 564 0.53 -6.48 28.92
N GLY A 565 -0.58 -7.20 28.75
CA GLY A 565 -1.93 -6.67 28.96
C GLY A 565 -2.35 -6.60 30.42
N VAL A 566 -1.64 -7.28 31.34
CA VAL A 566 -1.95 -7.27 32.77
C VAL A 566 -1.18 -6.16 33.47
N SER A 567 -1.87 -5.34 34.26
CA SER A 567 -1.25 -4.26 35.02
C SER A 567 -0.14 -4.77 35.92
N VAL A 568 1.09 -4.29 35.73
CA VAL A 568 2.28 -4.65 36.52
C VAL A 568 2.07 -4.41 38.02
N LYS A 569 1.16 -3.51 38.42
CA LYS A 569 0.80 -3.28 39.82
C LYS A 569 0.26 -4.56 40.49
N ASN A 570 -0.52 -5.35 39.76
CA ASN A 570 -1.25 -6.51 40.24
C ASN A 570 -0.42 -7.82 40.17
N TRP A 571 0.84 -7.74 39.75
CA TRP A 571 1.70 -8.92 39.64
C TRP A 571 2.20 -9.40 41.01
N PRO A 572 2.16 -10.71 41.29
CA PRO A 572 2.84 -11.27 42.45
C PRO A 572 4.35 -10.96 42.41
N ALA A 573 4.90 -10.43 43.50
CA ALA A 573 6.31 -10.04 43.56
C ALA A 573 7.27 -11.22 43.30
N THR A 574 6.85 -12.44 43.67
CA THR A 574 7.59 -13.69 43.48
C THR A 574 7.74 -14.07 42.00
N GLU A 575 6.87 -13.61 41.11
CA GLU A 575 6.94 -13.94 39.67
C GLU A 575 7.86 -13.00 38.88
N ILE A 576 8.10 -11.78 39.39
CA ILE A 576 8.77 -10.72 38.63
C ILE A 576 10.22 -11.11 38.26
N GLY A 577 11.02 -11.53 39.23
CA GLY A 577 12.41 -11.94 39.01
C GLY A 577 12.54 -13.10 38.01
N PRO A 578 11.88 -14.25 38.28
CA PRO A 578 11.91 -15.41 37.39
C PRO A 578 11.45 -15.10 35.96
N VAL A 579 10.39 -14.30 35.78
CA VAL A 579 9.92 -13.91 34.45
C VAL A 579 10.97 -13.06 33.74
N VAL A 580 11.55 -12.05 34.41
CA VAL A 580 12.62 -11.22 33.84
C VAL A 580 13.80 -12.07 33.36
N ASP A 581 14.25 -13.03 34.18
CA ASP A 581 15.36 -13.89 33.80
C ASP A 581 15.04 -14.79 32.60
N ASN A 582 13.82 -15.34 32.53
CA ASN A 582 13.38 -16.12 31.38
C ASN A 582 13.23 -15.29 30.12
N LEU A 583 12.77 -14.04 30.21
CA LEU A 583 12.70 -13.11 29.07
C LEU A 583 14.10 -12.79 28.53
N VAL A 584 15.05 -12.50 29.43
CA VAL A 584 16.44 -12.24 29.02
C VAL A 584 17.09 -13.50 28.45
N GLY A 585 16.85 -14.67 29.05
CA GLY A 585 17.32 -15.96 28.52
C GLY A 585 16.77 -16.25 27.13
N TYR A 586 15.46 -16.04 26.93
CA TYR A 586 14.80 -16.17 25.63
C TYR A 586 15.41 -15.23 24.58
N LEU A 587 15.60 -13.95 24.92
CA LEU A 587 16.26 -12.98 24.03
C LEU A 587 17.73 -13.34 23.74
N SER A 588 18.44 -13.89 24.72
CA SER A 588 19.84 -14.31 24.56
C SER A 588 19.98 -15.51 23.63
N GLY A 589 19.07 -16.49 23.75
CA GLY A 589 19.02 -17.66 22.87
C GLY A 589 18.50 -17.37 21.46
N MET A 590 17.84 -16.22 21.26
CA MET A 590 17.34 -15.80 19.95
C MET A 590 18.50 -15.33 19.05
N PRO A 591 18.59 -15.76 17.77
CA PRO A 591 19.58 -15.22 16.84
C PRO A 591 19.38 -13.72 16.63
N ALA A 592 20.47 -12.98 16.46
CA ALA A 592 20.44 -11.52 16.42
C ALA A 592 19.47 -10.95 15.36
N SER A 593 19.37 -11.59 14.19
CA SER A 593 18.45 -11.20 13.12
C SER A 593 16.96 -11.20 13.52
N PHE A 594 16.57 -11.93 14.57
CA PHE A 594 15.19 -12.00 15.04
C PHE A 594 14.91 -11.07 16.24
N ARG A 595 15.95 -10.48 16.84
CA ARG A 595 15.82 -9.64 18.06
C ARG A 595 15.17 -8.28 17.79
N THR A 596 14.99 -7.91 16.53
CA THR A 596 14.23 -6.72 16.09
C THR A 596 12.78 -7.05 15.72
N GLY A 597 12.37 -8.32 15.78
CA GLY A 597 11.02 -8.78 15.44
C GLY A 597 9.99 -8.65 16.58
N PRO A 598 8.69 -8.81 16.28
CA PRO A 598 7.60 -8.58 17.24
C PRO A 598 7.74 -9.33 18.58
N ALA A 599 8.10 -10.62 18.53
CA ALA A 599 8.26 -11.44 19.73
C ALA A 599 9.41 -10.95 20.64
N ALA A 600 10.50 -10.47 20.04
CA ALA A 600 11.62 -9.89 20.79
C ALA A 600 11.25 -8.53 21.37
N THR A 601 10.56 -7.68 20.59
CA THR A 601 10.10 -6.37 21.07
C THR A 601 9.08 -6.50 22.20
N ASP A 602 8.18 -7.49 22.14
CA ASP A 602 7.24 -7.80 23.21
C ASP A 602 7.99 -8.22 24.49
N ALA A 603 8.99 -9.10 24.37
CA ALA A 603 9.80 -9.55 25.49
C ALA A 603 10.63 -8.41 26.13
N ILE A 604 11.27 -7.56 25.31
CA ILE A 604 12.04 -6.40 25.78
C ILE A 604 11.13 -5.39 26.48
N ALA A 605 9.97 -5.11 25.90
CA ALA A 605 9.00 -4.18 26.48
C ALA A 605 8.49 -4.67 27.84
N LEU A 606 8.15 -5.96 27.94
CA LEU A 606 7.74 -6.56 29.20
C LEU A 606 8.86 -6.51 30.24
N ALA A 607 10.08 -6.92 29.88
CA ALA A 607 11.23 -6.87 30.79
C ALA A 607 11.50 -5.44 31.30
N ARG A 608 11.42 -4.42 30.44
CA ARG A 608 11.54 -3.01 30.83
C ARG A 608 10.40 -2.56 31.74
N SER A 609 9.15 -2.96 31.48
CA SER A 609 8.04 -2.59 32.38
C SER A 609 8.18 -3.20 33.78
N LEU A 610 8.78 -4.38 33.88
CA LEU A 610 9.04 -5.06 35.15
C LEU A 610 10.24 -4.46 35.91
N SER A 611 11.13 -3.72 35.24
CA SER A 611 12.32 -3.14 35.89
C SER A 611 11.97 -2.16 37.01
N ALA A 612 10.85 -1.44 36.89
CA ALA A 612 10.37 -0.51 37.90
C ALA A 612 9.94 -1.18 39.22
N ARG A 613 9.74 -2.50 39.21
CA ARG A 613 9.37 -3.31 40.39
C ARG A 613 10.55 -4.10 40.97
N LEU A 614 11.73 -4.02 40.34
CA LEU A 614 12.96 -4.64 40.84
C LEU A 614 13.71 -3.70 41.79
N LYS A 615 14.62 -4.24 42.60
CA LYS A 615 15.56 -3.42 43.38
C LYS A 615 16.46 -2.60 42.43
N PRO A 616 16.93 -1.40 42.83
CA PRO A 616 17.74 -0.53 41.96
C PRO A 616 18.92 -1.23 41.28
N ASP A 617 19.67 -2.05 42.01
CA ASP A 617 20.81 -2.79 41.46
C ASP A 617 20.40 -3.85 40.44
N GLN A 618 19.29 -4.55 40.69
CA GLN A 618 18.72 -5.54 39.77
C GLN A 618 18.17 -4.87 38.50
N ALA A 619 17.53 -3.70 38.63
CA ALA A 619 17.05 -2.92 37.50
C ALA A 619 18.22 -2.43 36.63
N LYS A 620 19.31 -1.95 37.24
CA LYS A 620 20.53 -1.55 36.53
C LYS A 620 21.20 -2.73 35.82
N ALA A 621 21.29 -3.88 36.49
CA ALA A 621 21.82 -5.11 35.89
C ALA A 621 20.96 -5.59 34.70
N LEU A 622 19.64 -5.54 34.81
CA LEU A 622 18.72 -5.84 33.72
C LEU A 622 18.92 -4.90 32.53
N GLN A 623 19.03 -3.59 32.78
CA GLN A 623 19.26 -2.60 31.72
C GLN A 623 20.56 -2.88 30.95
N LEU A 624 21.64 -3.24 31.65
CA LEU A 624 22.91 -3.64 31.05
C LEU A 624 22.79 -4.93 30.22
N ARG A 625 22.10 -5.95 30.75
CA ARG A 625 21.83 -7.21 30.03
C ARG A 625 21.03 -6.95 28.74
N LEU A 626 19.99 -6.13 28.80
CA LEU A 626 19.18 -5.77 27.63
C LEU A 626 19.99 -4.92 26.62
N LYS A 627 20.79 -3.94 27.08
CA LYS A 627 21.69 -3.16 26.21
C LYS A 627 22.68 -4.07 25.47
N ASN A 628 23.16 -5.12 26.13
CA ASN A 628 24.08 -6.08 25.53
C ASN A 628 23.43 -6.98 24.46
N LEU A 629 22.10 -7.17 24.53
CA LEU A 629 21.32 -7.98 23.59
C LEU A 629 20.75 -7.16 22.42
N ASP A 630 20.79 -5.83 22.53
CA ASP A 630 20.25 -4.90 21.54
C ASP A 630 20.97 -5.04 20.19
N VAL A 631 20.19 -4.93 19.13
CA VAL A 631 20.69 -4.95 17.75
C VAL A 631 20.56 -3.55 17.22
N ARG A 632 21.70 -2.92 16.94
CA ARG A 632 21.69 -1.54 16.46
C ARG A 632 21.12 -1.48 15.05
N VAL A 633 20.01 -0.78 14.87
CA VAL A 633 19.41 -0.55 13.54
C VAL A 633 19.98 0.73 12.93
N ILE A 634 20.51 0.63 11.71
CA ILE A 634 21.09 1.74 10.95
C ILE A 634 20.35 1.86 9.63
N ALA A 635 19.49 2.87 9.51
CA ALA A 635 18.92 3.23 8.21
C ALA A 635 20.00 3.81 7.30
N ILE A 636 20.05 3.40 6.04
CA ILE A 636 20.93 3.97 5.03
C ILE A 636 20.13 4.12 3.74
N GLY A 637 20.22 5.28 3.12
CA GLY A 637 19.49 5.66 1.93
C GLY A 637 20.42 5.92 0.76
N THR A 638 19.86 6.05 -0.43
CA THR A 638 20.53 6.70 -1.56
C THR A 638 20.09 8.18 -1.62
N VAL A 639 20.76 9.00 -2.42
CA VAL A 639 20.36 10.39 -2.65
C VAL A 639 19.91 10.56 -4.10
N PRO A 640 18.66 11.03 -4.35
CA PRO A 640 18.12 11.13 -5.70
C PRO A 640 19.01 11.93 -6.66
N HIS A 641 19.27 11.35 -7.84
CA HIS A 641 20.07 11.91 -8.93
C HIS A 641 21.57 12.12 -8.62
N ARG A 642 22.08 11.50 -7.55
CA ARG A 642 23.46 11.74 -7.09
C ARG A 642 24.35 10.51 -7.13
N MET A 643 23.81 9.29 -7.21
CA MET A 643 24.60 8.06 -7.21
C MET A 643 25.57 8.03 -6.01
N ILE A 644 25.03 8.23 -4.81
CA ILE A 644 25.73 8.21 -3.52
C ILE A 644 24.81 7.66 -2.43
N PHE A 645 25.39 7.24 -1.31
CA PHE A 645 24.66 6.97 -0.07
C PHE A 645 24.38 8.28 0.70
N ASP A 646 23.30 8.31 1.48
CA ASP A 646 22.92 9.45 2.34
C ASP A 646 23.81 9.61 3.57
N LYS A 647 24.53 8.54 3.92
CA LYS A 647 25.53 8.48 4.98
C LYS A 647 26.86 8.13 4.34
N GLU A 648 27.90 8.84 4.75
CA GLU A 648 29.27 8.61 4.31
C GLU A 648 30.12 8.03 5.43
N ASN A 649 29.79 8.30 6.70
CA ASN A 649 30.46 7.71 7.86
C ASN A 649 29.44 7.03 8.77
N ILE A 650 29.65 5.74 9.04
CA ILE A 650 28.87 4.93 9.95
C ILE A 650 29.83 4.37 10.99
N ALA A 651 29.47 4.38 12.27
CA ALA A 651 30.24 3.69 13.30
C ALA A 651 29.43 2.55 13.89
N VAL A 652 30.07 1.43 14.25
CA VAL A 652 29.47 0.27 14.93
C VAL A 652 30.45 -0.26 15.98
N GLN A 653 29.93 -0.92 17.02
CA GLN A 653 30.79 -1.52 18.04
C GLN A 653 31.30 -2.89 17.58
N ALA A 654 32.60 -3.13 17.78
CA ALA A 654 33.26 -4.38 17.41
C ALA A 654 32.56 -5.60 18.02
N GLY A 655 32.34 -6.65 17.20
CA GLY A 655 31.72 -7.91 17.61
C GLY A 655 30.21 -7.87 17.88
N LYS A 656 29.56 -6.70 17.85
CA LYS A 656 28.13 -6.55 18.12
C LYS A 656 27.29 -6.73 16.85
N PRO A 657 26.05 -7.27 16.96
CA PRO A 657 25.13 -7.37 15.83
C PRO A 657 24.55 -5.99 15.46
N VAL A 658 24.33 -5.80 14.17
CA VAL A 658 23.82 -4.57 13.54
C VAL A 658 22.82 -4.97 12.46
N GLU A 659 21.73 -4.22 12.32
CA GLU A 659 20.79 -4.33 11.20
C GLU A 659 20.89 -3.08 10.33
N PHE A 660 21.30 -3.22 9.07
CA PHE A 660 21.22 -2.12 8.11
C PHE A 660 19.86 -2.14 7.41
N ARG A 661 19.16 -1.00 7.38
CA ARG A 661 17.94 -0.81 6.58
C ARG A 661 18.28 0.05 5.37
N PHE A 662 18.67 -0.62 4.28
CA PHE A 662 19.02 0.05 3.04
C PHE A 662 17.76 0.39 2.24
N THR A 663 17.57 1.66 1.88
CA THR A 663 16.46 2.13 1.04
C THR A 663 17.01 2.82 -0.19
N ASN A 664 16.54 2.41 -1.37
CA ASN A 664 16.86 3.14 -2.59
C ASN A 664 15.79 4.21 -2.86
N THR A 665 16.12 5.47 -2.63
CA THR A 665 15.26 6.63 -2.94
C THR A 665 15.63 7.30 -4.27
N ASP A 666 16.70 6.83 -4.93
CA ASP A 666 17.18 7.32 -6.21
C ASP A 666 16.40 6.70 -7.38
N ASN A 667 16.40 7.37 -8.52
CA ASN A 667 15.66 6.97 -9.74
C ASN A 667 16.36 5.88 -10.54
N MET A 668 17.50 5.37 -10.05
CA MET A 668 18.25 4.28 -10.66
C MET A 668 18.54 3.19 -9.63
N PRO A 669 18.74 1.92 -10.06
CA PRO A 669 18.99 0.81 -9.14
C PRO A 669 20.32 0.96 -8.39
N HIS A 670 20.33 0.57 -7.12
CA HIS A 670 21.54 0.59 -6.29
C HIS A 670 21.59 -0.64 -5.39
N ASN A 671 22.81 -1.09 -5.09
CA ASN A 671 23.06 -2.10 -4.07
C ASN A 671 24.01 -1.53 -3.00
N PHE A 672 24.22 -2.30 -1.94
CA PHE A 672 25.04 -1.94 -0.79
C PHE A 672 25.89 -3.14 -0.40
N ALA A 673 27.22 -2.98 -0.42
CA ALA A 673 28.17 -3.99 -0.01
C ALA A 673 29.16 -3.43 1.01
N ILE A 674 29.56 -4.24 2.00
CA ILE A 674 30.62 -3.90 2.97
C ILE A 674 31.84 -4.75 2.63
N GLY A 675 33.01 -4.11 2.50
CA GLY A 675 34.28 -4.75 2.19
C GLY A 675 35.25 -4.83 3.38
N LEU A 676 36.31 -5.62 3.25
CA LEU A 676 37.46 -5.60 4.16
C LEU A 676 38.27 -4.30 4.04
N PRO A 677 39.04 -3.89 5.05
CA PRO A 677 39.89 -2.69 4.97
C PRO A 677 40.91 -2.78 3.83
N GLY A 678 40.97 -1.76 2.96
CA GLY A 678 41.87 -1.72 1.80
C GLY A 678 41.32 -2.43 0.55
N SER A 679 40.05 -2.83 0.52
CA SER A 679 39.45 -3.59 -0.59
C SER A 679 38.57 -2.77 -1.54
N LEU A 680 38.34 -1.48 -1.28
CA LEU A 680 37.33 -0.67 -1.98
C LEU A 680 37.55 -0.64 -3.50
N GLU A 681 38.77 -0.30 -3.93
CA GLU A 681 39.09 -0.19 -5.36
C GLU A 681 39.07 -1.55 -6.05
N GLU A 682 39.62 -2.57 -5.41
CA GLU A 682 39.62 -3.94 -5.92
C GLU A 682 38.20 -4.47 -6.12
N LEU A 683 37.33 -4.31 -5.11
CA LEU A 683 35.92 -4.71 -5.18
C LEU A 683 35.18 -3.92 -6.26
N GLY A 684 35.48 -2.63 -6.41
CA GLY A 684 34.92 -1.78 -7.44
C GLY A 684 35.30 -2.22 -8.86
N VAL A 685 36.59 -2.42 -9.13
CA VAL A 685 37.08 -2.93 -10.42
C VAL A 685 36.52 -4.32 -10.72
N LEU A 686 36.42 -5.18 -9.70
CA LEU A 686 35.83 -6.50 -9.84
C LEU A 686 34.32 -6.45 -10.12
N ALA A 687 33.61 -5.47 -9.55
CA ALA A 687 32.20 -5.24 -9.84
C ALA A 687 31.95 -4.83 -11.30
N GLU A 688 32.84 -4.02 -11.89
CA GLU A 688 32.77 -3.68 -13.32
C GLU A 688 32.97 -4.89 -14.23
N LYS A 689 33.91 -5.77 -13.87
CA LYS A 689 34.11 -7.03 -14.60
C LYS A 689 32.89 -7.95 -14.43
N THR A 690 32.38 -8.03 -13.20
CA THR A 690 31.18 -8.81 -12.83
C THR A 690 29.96 -8.40 -13.65
N ALA A 691 29.84 -7.14 -14.08
CA ALA A 691 28.74 -6.66 -14.92
C ALA A 691 28.53 -7.48 -16.20
N ARG A 692 29.59 -8.12 -16.71
CA ARG A 692 29.60 -8.92 -17.94
C ARG A 692 29.31 -10.39 -17.70
N ASP A 693 29.27 -10.83 -16.44
CA ASP A 693 29.01 -12.23 -16.10
C ASP A 693 27.54 -12.58 -16.39
N PRO A 694 27.24 -13.77 -16.96
CA PRO A 694 25.87 -14.21 -17.19
C PRO A 694 25.03 -14.28 -15.90
N ASP A 695 25.66 -14.46 -14.73
CA ASP A 695 25.00 -14.56 -13.41
C ASP A 695 24.98 -13.23 -12.63
N ALA A 696 25.43 -12.11 -13.22
CA ALA A 696 25.59 -10.83 -12.53
C ALA A 696 24.30 -10.33 -11.87
N MET A 697 23.20 -10.37 -12.62
CA MET A 697 21.87 -9.97 -12.13
C MET A 697 21.38 -10.87 -11.00
N ALA A 698 21.61 -12.19 -11.10
CA ALA A 698 21.22 -13.15 -10.08
C ALA A 698 21.99 -12.93 -8.76
N ARG A 699 23.23 -12.47 -8.85
CA ARG A 699 24.05 -12.03 -7.70
C ARG A 699 23.79 -10.60 -7.26
N HIS A 700 22.82 -9.92 -7.88
CA HIS A 700 22.54 -8.51 -7.60
C HIS A 700 23.76 -7.59 -7.77
N TYR A 701 24.64 -7.94 -8.71
CA TYR A 701 25.91 -7.26 -9.00
C TYR A 701 26.92 -7.25 -7.84
N ILE A 702 26.73 -8.10 -6.81
CA ILE A 702 27.76 -8.31 -5.78
C ILE A 702 28.88 -9.19 -6.38
N PRO A 703 30.14 -8.72 -6.41
CA PRO A 703 31.26 -9.49 -6.96
C PRO A 703 31.59 -10.72 -6.12
N LYS A 704 32.07 -11.80 -6.75
CA LYS A 704 32.59 -12.98 -6.06
C LYS A 704 33.96 -12.65 -5.47
N SER A 705 34.00 -12.29 -4.19
CA SER A 705 35.24 -12.03 -3.45
C SER A 705 35.07 -12.39 -1.98
N ASP A 706 36.11 -12.98 -1.40
CA ASP A 706 36.25 -13.23 0.04
C ASP A 706 36.37 -11.93 0.87
N LYS A 707 36.58 -10.79 0.20
CA LYS A 707 36.65 -9.47 0.82
C LYS A 707 35.29 -8.81 1.02
N VAL A 708 34.20 -9.37 0.48
CA VAL A 708 32.83 -8.90 0.73
C VAL A 708 32.30 -9.50 2.03
N LEU A 709 32.04 -8.66 3.02
CA LEU A 709 31.51 -9.05 4.34
C LEU A 709 29.98 -9.06 4.41
N LEU A 710 29.33 -8.25 3.58
CA LEU A 710 27.88 -8.13 3.48
C LEU A 710 27.52 -7.63 2.09
N GLY A 711 26.44 -8.14 1.50
CA GLY A 711 25.89 -7.65 0.24
C GLY A 711 24.37 -7.58 0.29
N SER A 712 23.80 -6.51 -0.27
CA SER A 712 22.36 -6.34 -0.46
C SER A 712 21.88 -6.91 -1.79
N GLN A 713 20.56 -7.00 -1.95
CA GLN A 713 19.94 -7.09 -3.26
C GLN A 713 20.10 -5.76 -4.00
N LEU A 714 19.92 -5.82 -5.32
CA LEU A 714 19.82 -4.62 -6.15
C LEU A 714 18.42 -4.06 -5.95
N LEU A 715 18.33 -2.94 -5.25
CA LEU A 715 17.06 -2.30 -4.93
C LEU A 715 16.66 -1.36 -6.06
N GLN A 716 15.44 -1.52 -6.55
CA GLN A 716 14.78 -0.55 -7.44
C GLN A 716 14.33 0.69 -6.64
N THR A 717 13.97 1.77 -7.33
CA THR A 717 13.44 2.99 -6.71
C THR A 717 12.28 2.70 -5.76
N GLY A 718 12.35 3.24 -4.54
CA GLY A 718 11.37 3.07 -3.48
C GLY A 718 11.47 1.75 -2.71
N GLN A 719 12.36 0.84 -3.07
CA GLN A 719 12.54 -0.43 -2.35
C GLN A 719 13.43 -0.28 -1.11
N THR A 720 13.14 -1.09 -0.10
CA THR A 720 13.91 -1.17 1.15
C THR A 720 14.25 -2.62 1.47
N GLN A 721 15.46 -2.87 1.97
CA GLN A 721 15.90 -4.16 2.49
C GLN A 721 16.53 -4.01 3.88
N ALA A 722 16.19 -4.93 4.78
CA ALA A 722 16.90 -5.12 6.05
C ALA A 722 18.01 -6.18 5.90
N LEU A 723 19.21 -5.87 6.39
CA LEU A 723 20.42 -6.69 6.29
C LEU A 723 21.00 -6.89 7.69
N SER A 724 21.07 -8.14 8.15
CA SER A 724 21.72 -8.48 9.42
C SER A 724 23.24 -8.58 9.20
N PHE A 725 24.00 -7.88 10.03
CA PHE A 725 25.46 -7.82 9.96
C PHE A 725 26.06 -8.01 11.35
N LYS A 726 27.00 -8.95 11.49
CA LYS A 726 27.81 -9.06 12.71
C LYS A 726 29.06 -8.24 12.52
N ALA A 727 29.21 -7.16 13.28
CA ALA A 727 30.40 -6.31 13.17
C ALA A 727 31.67 -7.13 13.44
N PRO A 728 32.75 -6.94 12.65
CA PRO A 728 34.04 -7.56 12.91
C PRO A 728 34.49 -7.34 14.36
N THR A 729 35.17 -8.33 14.94
CA THR A 729 35.70 -8.22 16.31
C THR A 729 36.93 -7.31 16.38
N LYS A 730 37.63 -7.13 15.26
CA LYS A 730 38.81 -6.25 15.16
C LYS A 730 38.37 -4.83 14.79
N PRO A 731 38.64 -3.82 15.64
CA PRO A 731 38.43 -2.43 15.28
C PRO A 731 39.20 -2.04 14.02
N GLY A 732 38.61 -1.18 13.19
CA GLY A 732 39.18 -0.80 11.90
C GLY A 732 38.25 0.05 11.07
N VAL A 733 38.77 0.48 9.92
CA VAL A 733 38.06 1.28 8.91
C VAL A 733 37.71 0.37 7.74
N TYR A 734 36.42 0.12 7.53
CA TYR A 734 35.91 -0.79 6.51
C TYR A 734 35.16 0.02 5.44
N PRO A 735 35.41 -0.17 4.15
CA PRO A 735 34.63 0.48 3.11
C PRO A 735 33.23 -0.14 3.00
N TYR A 736 32.23 0.67 2.64
CA TYR A 736 31.03 0.17 1.98
C TYR A 736 30.84 0.88 0.65
N VAL A 737 30.21 0.19 -0.31
CA VAL A 737 30.23 0.58 -1.71
C VAL A 737 29.01 0.04 -2.46
N CYS A 738 28.54 0.80 -3.44
CA CYS A 738 27.61 0.29 -4.45
C CYS A 738 28.43 -0.36 -5.56
N THR A 739 28.20 -1.66 -5.75
CA THR A 739 28.83 -2.51 -6.75
C THR A 739 27.98 -2.65 -8.01
N TYR A 740 26.90 -1.88 -8.14
CA TYR A 740 26.23 -1.76 -9.43
C TYR A 740 27.21 -1.14 -10.46
N PRO A 741 27.24 -1.64 -11.71
CA PRO A 741 28.27 -1.25 -12.68
C PRO A 741 28.35 0.28 -12.86
N GLY A 742 29.56 0.82 -12.89
CA GLY A 742 29.82 2.27 -12.97
C GLY A 742 29.65 3.07 -11.67
N HIS A 743 29.03 2.54 -10.61
CA HIS A 743 28.65 3.34 -9.43
C HIS A 743 29.75 3.45 -8.37
N TRP A 744 30.58 2.43 -8.20
CA TRP A 744 31.54 2.30 -7.10
C TRP A 744 32.58 3.43 -7.01
N ARG A 745 32.88 4.12 -8.12
CA ARG A 745 33.83 5.26 -8.15
C ARG A 745 33.32 6.51 -7.45
N ARG A 746 32.01 6.57 -7.19
CA ARG A 746 31.34 7.73 -6.58
C ARG A 746 30.48 7.35 -5.38
N MET A 747 29.99 6.11 -5.36
CA MET A 747 29.02 5.64 -4.39
C MET A 747 29.66 4.71 -3.36
N TYR A 748 30.37 5.30 -2.41
CA TYR A 748 31.04 4.60 -1.32
C TYR A 748 31.03 5.42 -0.04
N GLY A 749 31.41 4.79 1.07
CA GLY A 749 31.63 5.44 2.35
C GLY A 749 32.36 4.55 3.35
N THR A 750 32.45 5.02 4.58
CA THR A 750 33.28 4.46 5.64
C THR A 750 32.44 3.88 6.79
N LEU A 751 32.67 2.61 7.10
CA LEU A 751 32.21 1.95 8.31
C LEU A 751 33.36 1.85 9.34
N TYR A 752 33.30 2.68 10.38
CA TYR A 752 34.17 2.59 11.55
C TYR A 752 33.69 1.47 12.48
N VAL A 753 34.48 0.41 12.60
CA VAL A 753 34.29 -0.59 13.65
C VAL A 753 35.16 -0.16 14.83
N VAL A 754 34.53 0.20 15.94
CA VAL A 754 35.21 0.79 17.12
C VAL A 754 35.08 -0.11 18.35
N ALA A 755 36.05 -0.06 19.25
CA ALA A 755 36.01 -0.85 20.48
C ALA A 755 34.91 -0.36 21.44
N ASN A 756 34.76 0.97 21.55
CA ASN A 756 33.76 1.64 22.36
C ASN A 756 32.98 2.64 21.53
N LEU A 757 31.73 2.31 21.23
CA LEU A 757 30.85 3.14 20.43
C LEU A 757 30.35 4.38 21.19
N ASP A 758 30.12 4.27 22.50
CA ASP A 758 29.64 5.39 23.32
C ASP A 758 30.72 6.50 23.37
N GLU A 759 32.00 6.12 23.52
CA GLU A 759 33.15 7.06 23.47
C GLU A 759 33.29 7.71 22.08
N TYR A 760 33.14 6.92 21.01
CA TYR A 760 33.14 7.45 19.64
C TYR A 760 32.01 8.45 19.39
N GLN A 761 30.81 8.19 19.90
CA GLN A 761 29.66 9.08 19.73
C GLN A 761 29.81 10.37 20.54
N ALA A 762 30.42 10.31 21.72
CA ALA A 762 30.67 11.48 22.55
C ALA A 762 31.67 12.46 21.89
N ASN A 763 32.76 11.94 21.31
CA ASN A 763 33.72 12.77 20.58
C ASN A 763 34.51 11.93 19.55
N SER A 764 33.99 11.84 18.34
CA SER A 764 34.56 11.00 17.29
C SER A 764 35.96 11.43 16.86
N LYS A 765 36.26 12.73 16.84
CA LYS A 765 37.58 13.27 16.47
C LYS A 765 38.64 12.89 17.50
N ALA A 766 38.36 13.09 18.79
CA ALA A 766 39.27 12.71 19.86
C ALA A 766 39.45 11.19 19.95
N TYR A 767 38.36 10.43 19.78
CA TYR A 767 38.41 8.96 19.75
C TYR A 767 39.30 8.47 18.61
N LEU A 768 39.08 8.95 17.38
CA LEU A 768 39.85 8.51 16.22
C LEU A 768 41.34 8.90 16.33
N ALA A 769 41.65 10.08 16.89
CA ALA A 769 43.02 10.50 17.16
C ALA A 769 43.72 9.57 18.18
N LYS A 770 42.99 9.15 19.22
CA LYS A 770 43.50 8.23 20.26
C LYS A 770 43.61 6.79 19.77
N ALA A 771 42.59 6.30 19.06
CA ALA A 771 42.48 4.92 18.60
C ALA A 771 43.40 4.57 17.42
N LYS A 772 43.96 5.58 16.72
CA LYS A 772 44.90 5.42 15.61
C LYS A 772 44.44 4.39 14.57
N LEU A 773 43.21 4.52 14.07
CA LEU A 773 42.65 3.61 13.06
C LEU A 773 43.06 4.07 11.64
N PRO A 774 44.00 3.41 10.95
CA PRO A 774 44.46 3.86 9.63
C PRO A 774 43.39 3.61 8.56
N VAL A 775 43.16 4.61 7.72
CA VAL A 775 42.35 4.48 6.49
C VAL A 775 43.24 3.85 5.41
N ARG A 776 42.97 2.59 5.06
CA ARG A 776 43.78 1.81 4.11
C ARG A 776 43.37 1.98 2.65
N ASP A 777 42.14 2.41 2.41
CA ASP A 777 41.61 2.66 1.07
C ASP A 777 41.92 4.11 0.64
N GLU A 778 42.69 4.30 -0.45
CA GLU A 778 43.07 5.63 -0.94
C GLU A 778 41.84 6.49 -1.30
N LEU A 779 40.81 5.90 -1.92
CA LEU A 779 39.57 6.60 -2.27
C LEU A 779 38.81 7.12 -1.05
N LEU A 780 38.92 6.47 0.11
CA LEU A 780 38.32 6.94 1.36
C LEU A 780 39.06 8.17 1.94
N LYS A 781 40.34 8.38 1.61
CA LYS A 781 41.08 9.58 2.03
C LYS A 781 40.61 10.85 1.29
N ASN A 782 40.03 10.66 0.10
CA ASN A 782 39.52 11.73 -0.76
C ASN A 782 38.04 12.07 -0.51
N SER A 783 37.40 11.42 0.46
CA SER A 783 36.04 11.73 0.93
C SER A 783 36.02 13.16 1.54
N THR A 784 35.33 14.11 0.88
CA THR A 784 35.38 15.54 1.28
C THR A 784 34.21 16.05 2.10
N ARG A 785 33.14 15.28 2.36
CA ARG A 785 31.98 15.81 3.09
C ARG A 785 32.17 15.67 4.59
N GLY A 786 32.31 16.83 5.23
CA GLY A 786 32.77 17.00 6.61
C GLY A 786 33.91 18.01 6.73
N ARG A 787 34.44 18.53 5.60
CA ARG A 787 35.48 19.57 5.56
C ARG A 787 34.90 20.93 5.95
N GLU A 788 35.60 21.67 6.82
CA GLU A 788 35.36 23.10 7.01
C GLU A 788 36.08 23.87 5.89
N TRP A 789 35.31 24.40 4.93
CA TRP A 789 35.85 25.14 3.79
C TRP A 789 36.30 26.54 4.20
N LYS A 790 37.48 26.97 3.74
CA LYS A 790 37.98 28.34 3.96
C LYS A 790 37.83 29.18 2.70
N LEU A 791 37.59 30.49 2.87
CA LEU A 791 37.43 31.43 1.75
C LEU A 791 38.63 31.38 0.80
N ALA A 792 39.86 31.34 1.33
CA ALA A 792 41.09 31.26 0.53
C ALA A 792 41.19 30.01 -0.36
N GLU A 793 40.51 28.91 -0.02
CA GLU A 793 40.57 27.65 -0.77
C GLU A 793 39.63 27.61 -1.98
N LEU A 794 38.59 28.45 -1.96
CA LEU A 794 37.52 28.48 -2.95
C LEU A 794 37.54 29.77 -3.78
N ALA A 795 38.07 30.87 -3.23
CA ALA A 795 38.14 32.17 -3.89
C ALA A 795 38.75 32.13 -5.31
N PRO A 796 39.85 31.39 -5.59
CA PRO A 796 40.41 31.33 -6.93
C PRO A 796 39.43 30.73 -7.97
N SER A 797 38.73 29.65 -7.60
CA SER A 797 37.74 28.99 -8.47
C SER A 797 36.42 29.78 -8.60
N ILE A 798 36.17 30.72 -7.69
CA ILE A 798 34.96 31.54 -7.64
C ILE A 798 35.15 32.86 -8.42
N GLN A 799 36.37 33.40 -8.46
CA GLN A 799 36.71 34.57 -9.28
C GLN A 799 36.62 34.30 -10.78
N GLN A 800 36.84 33.05 -11.20
CA GLN A 800 36.70 32.57 -12.58
C GLN A 800 35.64 31.46 -12.65
N LEU A 801 34.39 31.79 -12.29
CA LEU A 801 33.29 30.84 -12.38
C LEU A 801 33.10 30.45 -13.86
N SER A 802 33.55 29.24 -14.21
CA SER A 802 33.60 28.77 -15.60
C SER A 802 32.23 28.34 -16.13
N GLU A 803 32.05 28.44 -17.44
CA GLU A 803 30.89 27.91 -18.16
C GLU A 803 30.76 26.38 -18.00
N GLY A 804 29.55 25.84 -18.16
CA GLY A 804 29.26 24.40 -17.99
C GLY A 804 28.91 23.97 -16.56
N ARG A 805 28.49 24.90 -15.70
CA ARG A 805 27.93 24.59 -14.37
C ARG A 805 26.59 23.87 -14.51
N ALA A 806 26.22 23.07 -13.51
CA ALA A 806 25.01 22.28 -13.55
C ALA A 806 23.84 23.00 -12.86
N PHE A 807 22.93 23.59 -13.64
CA PHE A 807 21.77 24.34 -13.13
C PHE A 807 20.92 23.52 -12.15
N MET A 808 20.56 22.29 -12.53
CA MET A 808 19.74 21.41 -11.70
C MET A 808 20.44 20.97 -10.42
N VAL A 809 21.77 20.87 -10.44
CA VAL A 809 22.58 20.56 -9.26
C VAL A 809 22.59 21.75 -8.30
N GLY A 810 22.92 22.94 -8.78
CA GLY A 810 22.89 24.16 -7.96
C GLY A 810 21.50 24.41 -7.34
N LYS A 811 20.44 24.21 -8.13
CA LYS A 811 19.05 24.29 -7.66
C LYS A 811 18.73 23.27 -6.57
N GLN A 812 19.16 22.02 -6.74
CA GLN A 812 18.90 20.97 -5.73
C GLN A 812 19.75 21.19 -4.48
N LEU A 813 20.99 21.65 -4.61
CA LEU A 813 21.87 21.98 -3.48
C LEU A 813 21.33 23.14 -2.66
N PHE A 814 20.68 24.12 -3.30
CA PHE A 814 19.96 25.20 -2.59
C PHE A 814 18.85 24.66 -1.68
N LYS A 815 18.22 23.53 -2.04
CA LYS A 815 17.24 22.83 -1.19
C LYS A 815 17.91 21.96 -0.12
N VAL A 816 18.93 21.19 -0.50
CA VAL A 816 19.61 20.22 0.38
C VAL A 816 20.43 20.91 1.46
N ALA A 817 21.08 22.05 1.16
CA ALA A 817 21.72 22.92 2.13
C ALA A 817 20.70 23.74 2.96
N ASN A 818 19.41 23.49 2.77
CA ASN A 818 18.28 24.11 3.46
C ASN A 818 18.21 25.64 3.32
N CYS A 819 18.81 26.20 2.28
CA CYS A 819 18.77 27.65 2.02
C CYS A 819 17.32 28.13 1.78
N VAL A 820 16.49 27.29 1.16
CA VAL A 820 15.05 27.53 0.93
C VAL A 820 14.21 27.74 2.20
N ALA A 821 14.69 27.30 3.37
CA ALA A 821 13.97 27.52 4.62
C ALA A 821 13.92 29.01 4.98
N CYS A 822 14.95 29.77 4.58
CA CYS A 822 15.06 31.19 4.95
C CYS A 822 15.06 32.12 3.74
N HIS A 823 15.61 31.71 2.60
CA HIS A 823 15.79 32.56 1.43
C HIS A 823 14.84 32.20 0.31
N LYS A 824 14.29 33.25 -0.33
CA LYS A 824 13.50 33.12 -1.54
C LYS A 824 14.41 33.29 -2.74
N LEU A 825 14.24 32.43 -3.73
CA LEU A 825 14.85 32.57 -5.05
C LEU A 825 13.82 32.12 -6.09
N ASN A 826 13.34 33.07 -6.90
CA ASN A 826 12.20 32.88 -7.81
C ASN A 826 10.94 32.40 -7.06
N ASN A 827 10.31 31.30 -7.50
CA ASN A 827 9.09 30.75 -6.89
C ASN A 827 9.36 29.75 -5.75
N GLU A 828 10.61 29.61 -5.31
CA GLU A 828 11.01 28.65 -4.27
C GLU A 828 11.54 29.37 -3.02
N GLY A 829 11.20 28.83 -1.84
CA GLY A 829 11.65 29.33 -0.54
C GLY A 829 10.75 30.39 0.11
N GLN A 830 11.22 30.97 1.21
CA GLN A 830 10.49 31.97 2.02
C GLN A 830 11.30 33.26 2.17
N VAL A 831 10.66 34.36 2.55
CA VAL A 831 11.35 35.65 2.81
C VAL A 831 11.55 35.82 4.31
N PHE A 832 12.40 34.97 4.90
CA PHE A 832 12.87 35.11 6.27
C PHE A 832 14.29 35.71 6.33
N GLY A 833 15.07 35.49 5.28
CA GLY A 833 16.28 36.24 4.91
C GLY A 833 16.07 36.97 3.58
N PRO A 834 17.12 37.63 3.04
CA PRO A 834 17.06 38.34 1.77
C PRO A 834 16.48 37.52 0.62
N ASP A 835 15.65 38.16 -0.21
CA ASP A 835 15.18 37.64 -1.50
C ASP A 835 16.35 37.67 -2.49
N LEU A 836 16.92 36.50 -2.76
CA LEU A 836 18.14 36.35 -3.53
C LEU A 836 17.92 36.66 -5.01
N ALA A 837 16.68 36.65 -5.51
CA ALA A 837 16.36 37.11 -6.86
C ALA A 837 16.58 38.64 -7.02
N LYS A 838 16.59 39.38 -5.90
CA LYS A 838 16.82 40.84 -5.85
C LYS A 838 18.23 41.22 -5.41
N LEU A 839 19.13 40.25 -5.26
CA LEU A 839 20.47 40.49 -4.75
C LEU A 839 21.23 41.47 -5.65
N GLY A 840 21.58 42.65 -5.12
CA GLY A 840 22.33 43.71 -5.80
C GLY A 840 21.57 44.45 -6.92
N THR A 841 20.23 44.41 -6.93
CA THR A 841 19.41 45.20 -7.87
C THR A 841 19.32 46.68 -7.49
N LEU A 842 19.60 47.05 -6.24
CA LEU A 842 19.65 48.45 -5.79
C LEU A 842 21.02 49.07 -6.06
N PRO A 843 21.09 50.36 -6.48
CA PRO A 843 22.36 51.05 -6.75
C PRO A 843 23.35 51.01 -5.57
N THR A 844 22.84 51.05 -4.33
CA THR A 844 23.60 51.00 -3.08
C THR A 844 24.13 49.60 -2.73
N GLU A 845 23.67 48.56 -3.41
CA GLU A 845 23.94 47.15 -3.09
C GLU A 845 24.61 46.36 -4.21
N LYS A 846 25.02 47.02 -5.31
CA LYS A 846 25.64 46.35 -6.48
C LYS A 846 26.80 45.42 -6.11
N LYS A 847 27.62 45.79 -5.10
CA LYS A 847 28.74 44.97 -4.59
C LYS A 847 28.31 43.62 -3.99
N LYS A 848 27.04 43.49 -3.56
CA LYS A 848 26.47 42.25 -2.99
C LYS A 848 26.17 41.20 -4.07
N HIS A 849 26.13 41.57 -5.35
CA HIS A 849 25.94 40.65 -6.48
C HIS A 849 27.28 40.23 -7.10
N SER A 850 28.13 39.57 -6.32
CA SER A 850 29.35 38.93 -6.81
C SER A 850 29.49 37.50 -6.26
N PRO A 851 30.05 36.54 -7.02
CA PRO A 851 30.25 35.18 -6.53
C PRO A 851 31.07 35.10 -5.24
N GLN A 852 32.07 35.98 -5.12
CA GLN A 852 32.92 36.09 -3.94
C GLN A 852 32.14 36.57 -2.71
N TYR A 853 31.29 37.59 -2.86
CA TYR A 853 30.44 38.07 -1.76
C TYR A 853 29.45 36.99 -1.32
N ILE A 854 28.79 36.31 -2.27
CA ILE A 854 27.86 35.22 -1.97
C ILE A 854 28.56 34.10 -1.19
N LEU A 855 29.75 33.68 -1.64
CA LEU A 855 30.53 32.65 -0.93
C LEU A 855 30.93 33.11 0.47
N GLU A 856 31.42 34.35 0.61
CA GLU A 856 31.83 34.88 1.91
C GLU A 856 30.64 35.01 2.89
N SER A 857 29.47 35.43 2.41
CA SER A 857 28.25 35.48 3.23
C SER A 857 27.79 34.11 3.70
N ILE A 858 28.03 33.04 2.93
CA ILE A 858 27.69 31.67 3.36
C ILE A 858 28.74 31.11 4.33
N LEU A 859 30.03 31.37 4.09
CA LEU A 859 31.11 30.90 4.97
C LEU A 859 31.18 31.66 6.29
N ASN A 860 30.86 32.96 6.27
CA ASN A 860 30.96 33.87 7.41
C ASN A 860 29.66 34.68 7.60
N PRO A 861 28.52 34.04 7.92
CA PRO A 861 27.20 34.68 7.92
C PRO A 861 27.02 35.81 8.93
N SER A 862 27.83 35.86 9.99
CA SER A 862 27.81 36.94 10.99
C SER A 862 28.68 38.16 10.63
N LYS A 863 29.44 38.11 9.52
CA LYS A 863 30.36 39.18 9.11
C LYS A 863 29.62 40.45 8.65
N ASP A 864 28.53 40.28 7.92
CA ASP A 864 27.72 41.36 7.35
C ASP A 864 26.24 40.98 7.45
N ILE A 865 25.56 41.44 8.51
CA ILE A 865 24.15 41.17 8.77
C ILE A 865 23.34 42.41 8.40
N ASP A 866 22.43 42.25 7.45
CA ASP A 866 21.51 43.33 7.09
C ASP A 866 20.56 43.64 8.25
N LYS A 867 20.44 44.93 8.61
CA LYS A 867 19.63 45.40 9.75
C LYS A 867 18.19 44.89 9.70
N LYS A 868 17.63 44.69 8.50
CA LYS A 868 16.25 44.18 8.33
C LYS A 868 16.07 42.73 8.79
N PHE A 869 17.12 41.93 8.75
CA PHE A 869 17.10 40.50 9.08
C PHE A 869 17.89 40.18 10.36
N GLN A 870 18.40 41.22 11.04
CA GLN A 870 19.15 41.07 12.27
C GLN A 870 18.20 40.72 13.43
N SER A 871 18.46 39.60 14.09
CA SER A 871 17.69 39.19 15.27
C SER A 871 17.96 40.12 16.46
N GLN A 872 16.95 40.29 17.30
CA GLN A 872 17.04 41.04 18.55
C GLN A 872 17.07 40.06 19.72
N VAL A 873 17.81 40.41 20.76
CA VAL A 873 17.85 39.71 22.05
C VAL A 873 17.07 40.57 23.04
N PHE A 874 16.01 40.01 23.58
CA PHE A 874 15.15 40.64 24.58
C PHE A 874 15.40 39.98 25.93
N VAL A 875 15.80 40.76 26.93
CA VAL A 875 15.81 40.36 28.33
C VAL A 875 14.53 40.88 28.94
N LEU A 876 13.70 39.99 29.49
CA LEU A 876 12.44 40.37 30.12
C LEU A 876 12.64 40.60 31.63
N ASP A 877 11.73 41.38 32.24
CA ASP A 877 11.63 41.62 33.69
C ASP A 877 11.60 40.34 34.54
N THR A 878 11.12 39.24 33.96
CA THR A 878 11.14 37.89 34.53
C THR A 878 12.53 37.21 34.55
N GLY A 879 13.56 37.84 33.99
CA GLY A 879 14.88 37.25 33.76
C GLY A 879 14.95 36.31 32.55
N LYS A 880 13.86 36.14 31.79
CA LYS A 880 13.81 35.29 30.59
C LYS A 880 14.44 36.02 29.40
N VAL A 881 15.36 35.34 28.71
CA VAL A 881 15.96 35.83 27.47
C VAL A 881 15.26 35.22 26.26
N ILE A 882 14.82 36.07 25.33
CA ILE A 882 14.21 35.67 24.07
C ILE A 882 15.03 36.25 22.92
N THR A 883 15.55 35.38 22.06
CA THR A 883 16.26 35.78 20.84
C THR A 883 15.43 35.44 19.62
N GLY A 884 15.16 36.42 18.75
CA GLY A 884 14.41 36.17 17.52
C GLY A 884 14.31 37.39 16.62
N MET A 885 13.72 37.20 15.44
CA MET A 885 13.56 38.27 14.45
C MET A 885 12.23 38.99 14.65
N VAL A 886 12.27 40.33 14.74
CA VAL A 886 11.07 41.16 14.80
C VAL A 886 10.43 41.21 13.41
N VAL A 887 9.26 40.59 13.26
CA VAL A 887 8.51 40.60 12.01
C VAL A 887 7.47 41.72 11.96
N LYS A 888 7.07 42.23 13.13
CA LYS A 888 6.18 43.38 13.26
C LYS A 888 6.37 44.06 14.61
N GLU A 889 6.29 45.38 14.60
CA GLU A 889 6.39 46.22 15.77
C GLU A 889 5.17 47.15 15.85
N THR A 890 4.60 47.28 17.04
CA THR A 890 3.54 48.25 17.34
C THR A 890 3.99 49.17 18.49
N PRO A 891 3.22 50.22 18.83
CA PRO A 891 3.54 51.05 19.98
C PRO A 891 3.61 50.28 21.31
N LYS A 892 2.95 49.11 21.43
CA LYS A 892 2.86 48.33 22.67
C LYS A 892 3.58 46.98 22.63
N THR A 893 3.80 46.40 21.45
CA THR A 893 4.27 45.01 21.32
C THR A 893 5.30 44.81 20.21
N PHE A 894 6.13 43.78 20.39
CA PHE A 894 6.90 43.14 19.32
C PHE A 894 6.27 41.77 18.98
N GLU A 895 6.11 41.49 17.69
CA GLU A 895 5.87 40.13 17.18
C GLU A 895 7.21 39.55 16.73
N VAL A 896 7.68 38.52 17.44
CA VAL A 896 9.03 37.95 17.31
C VAL A 896 8.94 36.50 16.87
N VAL A 897 9.61 36.16 15.77
CA VAL A 897 9.76 34.77 15.33
C VAL A 897 11.06 34.21 15.90
N ILE A 898 10.93 33.20 16.77
CA ILE A 898 12.04 32.55 17.49
C ILE A 898 12.56 31.34 16.71
N ASP A 899 11.68 30.64 15.98
CA ASP A 899 12.04 29.51 15.12
C ASP A 899 11.39 29.68 13.73
N PRO A 900 12.18 30.02 12.68
CA PRO A 900 11.69 30.19 11.31
C PRO A 900 11.14 28.91 10.68
N GLN A 901 11.43 27.73 11.23
CA GLN A 901 10.97 26.44 10.69
C GLN A 901 9.67 25.96 11.36
N SER A 902 9.28 26.55 12.47
CA SER A 902 8.02 26.23 13.14
C SER A 902 6.84 26.88 12.41
N LYS A 903 5.76 26.13 12.15
CA LYS A 903 4.50 26.69 11.60
C LYS A 903 3.68 27.47 12.65
N GLY A 904 4.30 27.86 13.76
CA GLY A 904 3.66 28.55 14.88
C GLY A 904 3.38 30.02 14.59
N ARG A 905 2.49 30.64 15.38
CA ARG A 905 2.29 32.11 15.35
C ARG A 905 3.52 32.80 15.99
N PRO A 906 3.91 34.00 15.53
CA PRO A 906 4.98 34.79 16.17
C PRO A 906 4.72 34.97 17.68
N THR A 907 5.80 34.97 18.46
CA THR A 907 5.73 35.22 19.91
C THR A 907 5.49 36.71 20.14
N LEU A 908 4.43 37.05 20.86
CA LEU A 908 4.12 38.43 21.21
C LEU A 908 4.85 38.82 22.50
N ILE A 909 5.69 39.84 22.44
CA ILE A 909 6.41 40.40 23.60
C ILE A 909 5.84 41.80 23.87
N GLN A 910 5.41 42.06 25.10
CA GLN A 910 4.98 43.40 25.51
C GLN A 910 6.20 44.28 25.72
N LYS A 911 6.21 45.50 25.19
CA LYS A 911 7.35 46.42 25.36
C LYS A 911 7.57 46.80 26.83
N SER A 912 6.51 46.82 27.62
CA SER A 912 6.57 47.11 29.06
C SER A 912 7.23 46.02 29.89
N SER A 913 7.40 44.80 29.36
CA SER A 913 8.03 43.68 30.07
C SER A 913 9.49 43.46 29.65
N ILE A 914 10.10 44.40 28.93
CA ILE A 914 11.47 44.30 28.42
C ILE A 914 12.38 45.15 29.30
N ASP A 915 13.36 44.51 29.93
CA ASP A 915 14.41 45.16 30.72
C ASP A 915 15.57 45.62 29.84
N ASP A 916 15.97 44.81 28.85
CA ASP A 916 17.01 45.15 27.89
C ASP A 916 16.72 44.61 26.50
N GLN A 917 17.13 45.35 25.47
CA GLN A 917 17.00 44.99 24.06
C GLN A 917 18.30 45.29 23.33
N THR A 918 18.93 44.26 22.79
CA THR A 918 20.17 44.40 22.01
C THR A 918 20.09 43.68 20.67
N ALA A 919 20.72 44.27 19.65
CA ALA A 919 20.83 43.62 18.35
C ALA A 919 21.86 42.47 18.41
N SER A 920 21.48 41.28 17.93
CA SER A 920 22.37 40.11 17.90
C SER A 920 23.56 40.37 16.97
N LYS A 921 24.78 40.11 17.47
CA LYS A 921 26.01 40.10 16.67
C LYS A 921 26.19 38.79 15.88
N THR A 922 25.33 37.81 16.11
CA THR A 922 25.37 36.48 15.47
C THR A 922 24.19 36.33 14.52
N SER A 923 24.48 35.91 13.29
CA SER A 923 23.45 35.63 12.27
C SER A 923 22.66 34.36 12.61
N ILE A 924 21.39 34.34 12.21
CA ILE A 924 20.54 33.15 12.31
C ILE A 924 20.81 32.14 11.17
N MET A 925 21.52 32.57 10.12
CA MET A 925 22.01 31.66 9.09
C MET A 925 23.10 30.75 9.69
N PRO A 926 22.93 29.42 9.67
CA PRO A 926 23.86 28.51 10.32
C PRO A 926 25.28 28.59 9.75
N LEU A 927 26.29 28.43 10.60
CA LEU A 927 27.67 28.22 10.16
C LEU A 927 27.85 26.81 9.59
N GLY A 928 28.77 26.62 8.64
CA GLY A 928 29.14 25.31 8.13
C GLY A 928 28.15 24.67 7.16
N LEU A 929 27.27 25.48 6.54
CA LEU A 929 26.30 25.02 5.53
C LEU A 929 26.97 24.33 4.33
N LEU A 930 28.20 24.73 3.99
CA LEU A 930 28.97 24.13 2.89
C LEU A 930 29.76 22.90 3.32
N ASN A 931 29.83 22.57 4.61
CA ASN A 931 30.72 21.50 5.10
C ASN A 931 30.31 20.12 4.60
N LYS A 932 29.07 19.97 4.16
CA LYS A 932 28.53 18.73 3.58
C LYS A 932 28.64 18.68 2.06
N LEU A 933 29.19 19.73 1.44
CA LEU A 933 29.32 19.88 0.00
C LEU A 933 30.78 19.67 -0.45
N SER A 934 30.94 19.08 -1.63
CA SER A 934 32.22 19.05 -2.36
C SER A 934 32.54 20.41 -2.97
N ARG A 935 33.78 20.60 -3.44
CA ARG A 935 34.18 21.84 -4.12
C ARG A 935 33.27 22.17 -5.32
N GLU A 936 33.04 21.22 -6.22
CA GLU A 936 32.20 21.43 -7.41
C GLU A 936 30.74 21.71 -7.05
N GLU A 937 30.22 21.08 -5.99
CA GLU A 937 28.87 21.35 -5.48
C GLU A 937 28.76 22.80 -4.97
N ILE A 938 29.80 23.31 -4.31
CA ILE A 938 29.84 24.71 -3.89
C ILE A 938 29.85 25.62 -5.12
N LEU A 939 30.65 25.32 -6.15
CA LEU A 939 30.67 26.12 -7.38
C LEU A 939 29.31 26.14 -8.09
N ASP A 940 28.63 25.00 -8.21
CA ASP A 940 27.29 24.91 -8.81
C ASP A 940 26.23 25.65 -7.98
N LEU A 941 26.29 25.57 -6.65
CA LEU A 941 25.40 26.30 -5.75
C LEU A 941 25.60 27.82 -5.87
N ILE A 942 26.85 28.28 -5.88
CA ILE A 942 27.18 29.69 -6.05
C ILE A 942 26.77 30.18 -7.44
N ALA A 943 27.00 29.38 -8.50
CA ALA A 943 26.56 29.68 -9.86
C ALA A 943 25.04 29.91 -9.91
N TYR A 944 24.28 29.01 -9.29
CA TYR A 944 22.82 29.08 -9.26
C TYR A 944 22.30 30.32 -8.54
N VAL A 945 22.87 30.67 -7.38
CA VAL A 945 22.49 31.89 -6.65
C VAL A 945 22.94 33.15 -7.39
N TYR A 946 24.16 33.16 -7.94
CA TYR A 946 24.70 34.28 -8.71
C TYR A 946 23.88 34.57 -9.98
N ALA A 947 23.51 33.53 -10.71
CA ALA A 947 22.62 33.62 -11.86
C ALA A 947 21.15 33.90 -11.49
N ARG A 948 20.85 34.12 -10.20
CA ARG A 948 19.48 34.38 -9.69
C ARG A 948 18.48 33.28 -10.09
N GLY A 949 18.95 32.05 -10.22
CA GLY A 949 18.16 30.90 -10.67
C GLY A 949 17.68 31.00 -12.11
N ASP A 950 18.30 31.84 -12.94
CA ASP A 950 18.04 31.92 -14.38
C ASP A 950 18.77 30.80 -15.12
N LYS A 951 18.01 29.85 -15.68
CA LYS A 951 18.57 28.72 -16.45
C LYS A 951 19.24 29.18 -17.75
N SER A 952 18.87 30.34 -18.29
CA SER A 952 19.41 30.86 -19.56
C SER A 952 20.76 31.57 -19.43
N ASN A 953 21.29 31.69 -18.21
CA ASN A 953 22.59 32.30 -17.96
C ASN A 953 23.73 31.49 -18.63
N SER A 954 24.74 32.19 -19.18
CA SER A 954 25.86 31.58 -19.90
C SER A 954 26.66 30.56 -19.07
N LEU A 955 26.63 30.69 -17.73
CA LEU A 955 27.23 29.70 -16.83
C LEU A 955 26.67 28.28 -17.01
N PHE A 956 25.47 28.12 -17.59
CA PHE A 956 24.80 26.84 -17.79
C PHE A 956 24.75 26.38 -19.26
N ALA A 957 25.45 27.04 -20.18
CA ALA A 957 25.27 26.89 -21.63
C ALA A 957 25.83 25.60 -22.28
N HIS A 958 26.10 24.53 -21.53
CA HIS A 958 26.62 23.24 -22.07
C HIS A 958 25.77 22.00 -21.67
N GLU A 959 24.43 22.13 -21.59
CA GLU A 959 23.54 20.97 -21.71
C GLU A 959 23.25 20.75 -23.21
N HIS A 960 23.96 19.81 -23.84
CA HIS A 960 23.77 19.17 -25.17
C HIS A 960 24.93 19.34 -26.17
N GLU A 961 25.86 18.38 -26.17
CA GLU A 961 26.48 17.85 -27.41
C GLU A 961 27.11 16.46 -27.13
N HIS A 962 26.27 15.41 -27.19
CA HIS A 962 26.75 14.06 -27.46
C HIS A 962 25.72 13.37 -28.37
N GLY A 963 26.03 13.34 -29.67
CA GLY A 963 25.26 12.60 -30.68
C GLY A 963 25.50 13.16 -32.08
N ASP A 964 26.31 12.44 -32.85
CA ASP A 964 26.43 12.44 -34.33
C ASP A 964 27.63 13.16 -34.95
N LYS A 965 28.81 12.52 -34.88
CA LYS A 965 29.71 12.37 -36.05
C LYS A 965 30.44 11.02 -36.05
N LYS A 966 30.01 10.18 -37.00
CA LYS A 966 30.61 8.97 -37.61
C LYS A 966 30.93 7.75 -36.75
#